data_AF-A0A8T1R8R5-F1
#
_entry.id   AF-A0A8T1R8R5-F1
#
_cell.length_a   1.000
_cell.length_b   1.000
_cell.length_c   1.000
_cell.angle_alpha   90.00
_cell.angle_beta   90.00
_cell.angle_gamma   90.00
#
_symmetry.space_group_name_H-M   'P 1'
#
loop_
_entity.id
_entity.type
_entity.pdbx_description
1 polymer ?
#
loop_
_entity_poly.entity_id
_entity_poly.type
_entity_poly.pdbx_seq_one_letter_code
_entity_poly.pdbx_strand_id
1 'polypeptide(L)'
;MWDKRVVEMVENCIGLFSMAVPFKNIEDGWMWALAGVYGPNVYRERSFLWKELVGLYSLWDLPWVFCGDINIVRFPSERAGASRSTYAMEAFSELIFDLNLVDIPLIGRAYTWSNSRGGSRLDRFLVSSSWEMHFLDLCQKRLPRVCFDHFPILLDCGGIHGGRCSFKFENMCLKIKGFVEKVSAWWDGYSFDGIPSFIVAGKLKALKSDVRNEEVSRHMEVQKNILWDELHALEEGEVNEVSLLRKNEVVTKIEKDLLMEEISWRQKSRALWLKEGDKCTKFFHKVANSHRCNNAIEVLHSSSNVLHSPEEIQDHIVQYYEELLAEKVEWRPKLDGLIFDQLDSDVAGWLERSFDEEEVHLVVKGIDFLVNCEIASYSEPIYNNCRELTSGFLPKTYSTSCAALSHDTLKDNPVSDMLVDSFGRLHTYLRISLTERCNLRCQYCMPAEGVELTPGPRLLSQNEIVRLANLFVSSGVDKIRLTGGEPTIRKDIEEICLQLSNLKGLKTLAMTTNGITLSKKLSKLKECGLSALNISLDTLVPSKFEFMTRRKGHERVMESINTAIALGYNPVKVNCVVMRGFNDDEILDFIELTRERPINIRFIEFMPFDGNVWNVKKLVPYSEMLDRVVKEYPDLKRLQDHPTDTAKNFRIEGHCGTISFITSMTEHFCAGCNRLRLLADGNFKVCLFGPSEVGLRDPLRRGADDHELKEIIGAAVKKKKASHAGMYDIARTANRPMIHIGG
;
A
#
# COMPACT_ATOMS: atom_id res chain seq x y z
N MET A 1 14.87 -14.24 -14.21
CA MET A 1 13.85 -13.37 -13.59
C MET A 1 13.02 -12.78 -14.72
N TRP A 2 11.71 -13.01 -14.74
CA TRP A 2 10.78 -12.40 -15.71
C TRP A 2 9.58 -11.85 -14.95
N ASP A 3 8.87 -10.88 -15.55
CA ASP A 3 7.67 -10.31 -14.95
C ASP A 3 6.46 -11.21 -15.24
N LYS A 4 6.01 -11.93 -14.21
CA LYS A 4 4.82 -12.82 -14.27
C LYS A 4 3.51 -12.10 -14.55
N ARG A 5 3.50 -10.77 -14.66
CA ARG A 5 2.34 -9.97 -15.09
C ARG A 5 2.31 -9.75 -16.60
N VAL A 6 3.44 -9.98 -17.28
CA VAL A 6 3.60 -9.74 -18.72
C VAL A 6 3.73 -11.07 -19.47
N VAL A 7 4.53 -12.00 -18.94
CA VAL A 7 4.75 -13.31 -19.55
C VAL A 7 4.68 -14.44 -18.53
N GLU A 8 4.12 -15.57 -18.95
CA GLU A 8 4.11 -16.83 -18.23
C GLU A 8 5.12 -17.78 -18.88
N MET A 9 5.98 -18.39 -18.06
CA MET A 9 6.89 -19.44 -18.52
C MET A 9 6.11 -20.74 -18.65
N VAL A 10 6.18 -21.39 -19.81
CA VAL A 10 5.49 -22.66 -20.05
C VAL A 10 6.36 -23.84 -19.64
N GLU A 11 7.59 -23.91 -20.15
CA GLU A 11 8.56 -24.95 -19.81
C GLU A 11 10.00 -24.43 -19.95
N ASN A 12 11.00 -25.28 -19.78
CA ASN A 12 12.39 -24.91 -20.06
C ASN A 12 13.19 -26.10 -20.62
N CYS A 13 14.23 -25.78 -21.37
CA CYS A 13 15.23 -26.71 -21.85
C CYS A 13 16.61 -26.16 -21.50
N ILE A 14 17.47 -27.00 -20.93
CA ILE A 14 18.83 -26.63 -20.52
C ILE A 14 19.81 -27.41 -21.40
N GLY A 15 20.59 -26.70 -22.19
CA GLY A 15 21.71 -27.20 -22.96
C GLY A 15 23.04 -27.02 -22.22
N LEU A 16 24.14 -27.40 -22.89
CA LEU A 16 25.49 -27.26 -22.34
C LEU A 16 25.96 -25.80 -22.34
N PHE A 17 25.50 -25.02 -23.33
CA PHE A 17 25.90 -23.62 -23.52
C PHE A 17 24.72 -22.65 -23.49
N SER A 18 23.49 -23.14 -23.32
CA SER A 18 22.30 -22.31 -23.38
C SER A 18 21.15 -22.80 -22.50
N MET A 19 20.23 -21.88 -22.19
CA MET A 19 18.98 -22.17 -21.50
C MET A 19 17.84 -21.54 -22.29
N ALA A 20 16.89 -22.36 -22.73
CA ALA A 20 15.78 -21.93 -23.57
C ALA A 20 14.44 -22.08 -22.85
N VAL A 21 13.55 -21.11 -23.05
CA VAL A 21 12.29 -20.97 -22.33
C VAL A 21 11.20 -20.45 -23.28
N PRO A 22 10.11 -21.20 -23.52
CA PRO A 22 8.90 -20.66 -24.15
C PRO A 22 8.09 -19.83 -23.15
N PHE A 23 7.72 -18.64 -23.61
CA PHE A 23 6.88 -17.68 -22.91
C PHE A 23 5.52 -17.54 -23.61
N LYS A 24 4.50 -17.38 -22.78
CA LYS A 24 3.16 -16.95 -23.18
C LYS A 24 2.93 -15.52 -22.70
N ASN A 25 2.61 -14.61 -23.60
CA ASN A 25 2.17 -13.27 -23.23
C ASN A 25 0.82 -13.33 -22.52
N ILE A 26 0.67 -12.58 -21.43
CA ILE A 26 -0.57 -12.55 -20.64
C ILE A 26 -1.65 -11.69 -21.31
N GLU A 27 -1.26 -10.65 -22.08
CA GLU A 27 -2.19 -9.70 -22.70
C GLU A 27 -2.93 -10.27 -23.92
N ASP A 28 -2.21 -10.96 -24.81
CA ASP A 28 -2.73 -11.46 -26.10
C ASP A 28 -2.61 -12.97 -26.27
N GLY A 29 -1.97 -13.67 -25.33
CA GLY A 29 -1.75 -15.11 -25.41
C GLY A 29 -0.68 -15.53 -26.42
N TRP A 30 0.07 -14.58 -27.01
CA TRP A 30 1.10 -14.89 -28.01
C TRP A 30 2.25 -15.70 -27.41
N MET A 31 2.64 -16.76 -28.10
CA MET A 31 3.67 -17.70 -27.68
C MET A 31 4.96 -17.43 -28.44
N TRP A 32 6.09 -17.37 -27.73
CA TRP A 32 7.43 -17.19 -28.31
C TRP A 32 8.50 -17.79 -27.39
N ALA A 33 9.71 -18.04 -27.89
CA ALA A 33 10.78 -18.66 -27.13
C ALA A 33 12.00 -17.74 -26.98
N LEU A 34 12.62 -17.77 -25.79
CA LEU A 34 13.87 -17.07 -25.46
C LEU A 34 14.96 -18.07 -25.10
N ALA A 35 16.12 -17.97 -25.75
CA ALA A 35 17.33 -18.70 -25.37
C ALA A 35 18.41 -17.75 -24.86
N GLY A 36 18.83 -17.94 -23.62
CA GLY A 36 20.05 -17.34 -23.07
C GLY A 36 21.26 -18.18 -23.46
N VAL A 37 22.23 -17.61 -24.17
CA VAL A 37 23.41 -18.30 -24.72
C VAL A 37 24.68 -17.77 -24.06
N TYR A 38 25.54 -18.70 -23.64
CA TYR A 38 26.89 -18.42 -23.16
C TYR A 38 27.90 -19.24 -23.96
N GLY A 39 28.43 -18.63 -25.01
CA GLY A 39 29.27 -19.29 -26.00
C GLY A 39 30.68 -19.58 -25.51
N PRO A 40 31.28 -20.71 -25.92
CA PRO A 40 32.63 -21.07 -25.48
C PRO A 40 33.71 -20.25 -26.21
N ASN A 41 34.77 -19.94 -25.47
CA ASN A 41 35.96 -19.28 -26.00
C ASN A 41 36.85 -20.24 -26.82
N VAL A 42 36.68 -21.55 -26.66
CA VAL A 42 37.46 -22.59 -27.33
C VAL A 42 36.84 -22.93 -28.68
N TYR A 43 37.62 -22.83 -29.76
CA TYR A 43 37.16 -23.06 -31.13
C TYR A 43 36.49 -24.44 -31.34
N ARG A 44 37.05 -25.52 -30.75
CA ARG A 44 36.50 -26.88 -30.88
C ARG A 44 35.10 -27.02 -30.26
N GLU A 45 34.85 -26.30 -29.17
CA GLU A 45 33.60 -26.36 -28.42
C GLU A 45 32.46 -25.62 -29.13
N ARG A 46 32.78 -24.63 -29.98
CA ARG A 46 31.79 -23.87 -30.75
C ARG A 46 30.97 -24.73 -31.70
N SER A 47 31.56 -25.79 -32.23
CA SER A 47 30.84 -26.74 -33.09
C SER A 47 29.71 -27.46 -32.35
N PHE A 48 29.84 -27.66 -31.04
CA PHE A 48 28.79 -28.24 -30.20
C PHE A 48 27.72 -27.20 -29.88
N LEU A 49 28.11 -25.94 -29.63
CA LEU A 49 27.15 -24.84 -29.49
C LEU A 49 26.26 -24.71 -30.74
N TRP A 50 26.82 -24.76 -31.95
CA TRP A 50 26.03 -24.65 -33.18
C TRP A 50 25.00 -25.76 -33.32
N LYS A 51 25.39 -27.01 -33.05
CA LYS A 51 24.46 -28.15 -33.05
C LYS A 51 23.38 -28.01 -31.97
N GLU A 52 23.75 -27.50 -30.80
CA GLU A 52 22.81 -27.25 -29.70
C GLU A 52 21.77 -26.19 -30.10
N LEU A 53 22.18 -25.05 -30.67
CA LEU A 53 21.25 -24.01 -31.08
C LEU A 53 20.30 -24.47 -32.20
N VAL A 54 20.79 -25.26 -33.16
CA VAL A 54 19.94 -25.89 -34.20
C VAL A 54 18.94 -26.87 -33.59
N GLY A 55 19.38 -27.68 -32.62
CA GLY A 55 18.52 -28.60 -31.89
C GLY A 55 17.44 -27.86 -31.11
N LEU A 56 17.81 -26.82 -30.37
CA LEU A 56 16.88 -25.99 -29.60
C LEU A 56 15.84 -25.31 -30.49
N TYR A 57 16.28 -24.70 -31.60
CA TYR A 57 15.38 -24.04 -32.54
C TYR A 57 14.32 -25.02 -33.11
N SER A 58 14.67 -26.30 -33.20
CA SER A 58 13.77 -27.36 -33.70
C SER A 58 12.84 -27.95 -32.63
N LEU A 59 13.00 -27.60 -31.34
CA LEU A 59 12.14 -28.13 -30.27
C LEU A 59 10.74 -27.52 -30.31
N TRP A 60 10.65 -26.24 -30.63
CA TRP A 60 9.38 -25.50 -30.63
C TRP A 60 9.20 -24.75 -31.93
N ASP A 61 8.05 -24.97 -32.58
CA ASP A 61 7.60 -24.20 -33.73
C ASP A 61 7.03 -22.85 -33.27
N LEU A 62 7.93 -21.99 -32.76
CA LEU A 62 7.61 -20.69 -32.17
C LEU A 62 8.53 -19.60 -32.75
N PRO A 63 8.13 -18.32 -32.67
CA PRO A 63 9.06 -17.19 -32.86
C PRO A 63 10.17 -17.21 -31.81
N TRP A 64 11.41 -16.94 -32.21
CA TRP A 64 12.60 -17.13 -31.37
C TRP A 64 13.38 -15.85 -31.12
N VAL A 65 13.95 -15.73 -29.91
CA VAL A 65 14.97 -14.76 -29.54
C VAL A 65 16.14 -15.49 -28.89
N PHE A 66 17.34 -15.38 -29.48
CA PHE A 66 18.59 -15.80 -28.84
C PHE A 66 19.29 -14.57 -28.29
N CYS A 67 19.78 -14.64 -27.06
CA CYS A 67 20.46 -13.52 -26.41
C CYS A 67 21.62 -13.98 -25.53
N GLY A 68 22.67 -13.16 -25.45
CA GLY A 68 23.77 -13.38 -24.51
C GLY A 68 25.14 -13.20 -25.15
N ASP A 69 26.17 -13.65 -24.43
CA ASP A 69 27.56 -13.59 -24.85
C ASP A 69 27.89 -14.79 -25.73
N ILE A 70 27.94 -14.60 -27.05
CA ILE A 70 28.21 -15.69 -28.00
C ILE A 70 29.74 -15.91 -28.13
N ASN A 71 30.58 -15.03 -27.58
CA ASN A 71 32.03 -15.06 -27.69
C ASN A 71 32.57 -15.11 -29.14
N ILE A 72 31.79 -14.58 -30.10
CA ILE A 72 32.16 -14.48 -31.51
C ILE A 72 31.60 -13.22 -32.17
N VAL A 73 32.40 -12.64 -33.06
CA VAL A 73 32.00 -11.51 -33.90
C VAL A 73 31.55 -12.03 -35.26
N ARG A 74 30.61 -11.33 -35.91
CA ARG A 74 30.08 -11.69 -37.23
C ARG A 74 30.90 -11.09 -38.36
N PHE A 75 31.38 -9.86 -38.19
CA PHE A 75 32.17 -9.15 -39.19
C PHE A 75 33.52 -8.68 -38.64
N PRO A 76 34.56 -8.50 -39.48
CA PRO A 76 35.84 -7.95 -39.04
C PRO A 76 35.72 -6.59 -38.36
N SER A 77 34.80 -5.73 -38.84
CA SER A 77 34.53 -4.41 -38.26
C SER A 77 34.05 -4.45 -36.81
N GLU A 78 33.49 -5.58 -36.36
CA GLU A 78 33.00 -5.78 -34.99
C GLU A 78 34.11 -6.10 -33.99
N ARG A 79 35.38 -6.17 -34.43
CA ARG A 79 36.56 -6.36 -33.57
C ARG A 79 37.63 -5.31 -33.87
N ALA A 80 38.10 -4.62 -32.82
CA ALA A 80 39.15 -3.62 -32.94
C ALA A 80 40.42 -4.22 -33.56
N GLY A 81 40.91 -3.61 -34.64
CA GLY A 81 42.13 -4.02 -35.35
C GLY A 81 41.98 -5.22 -36.29
N ALA A 82 40.78 -5.79 -36.46
CA ALA A 82 40.55 -6.88 -37.41
C ALA A 82 40.20 -6.34 -38.80
N SER A 83 40.87 -6.86 -39.84
CA SER A 83 40.69 -6.45 -41.24
C SER A 83 40.32 -7.60 -42.18
N ARG A 84 40.33 -8.85 -41.71
CA ARG A 84 40.06 -10.06 -42.50
C ARG A 84 38.95 -10.90 -41.89
N SER A 85 38.12 -11.48 -42.75
CA SER A 85 37.15 -12.51 -42.37
C SER A 85 37.88 -13.75 -41.85
N THR A 86 37.26 -14.45 -40.90
CA THR A 86 37.76 -15.72 -40.37
C THR A 86 36.70 -16.79 -40.58
N TYR A 87 37.11 -18.06 -40.71
CA TYR A 87 36.17 -19.17 -40.83
C TYR A 87 35.13 -19.21 -39.69
N ALA A 88 35.50 -18.76 -38.49
CA ALA A 88 34.57 -18.71 -37.37
C ALA A 88 33.47 -17.63 -37.57
N MET A 89 33.80 -16.48 -38.18
CA MET A 89 32.83 -15.44 -38.56
C MET A 89 31.86 -15.93 -39.65
N GLU A 90 32.38 -16.70 -40.62
CA GLU A 90 31.62 -17.31 -41.70
C GLU A 90 30.65 -18.36 -41.16
N ALA A 91 31.14 -19.32 -40.37
CA ALA A 91 30.31 -20.35 -39.75
C ALA A 91 29.20 -19.76 -38.85
N PHE A 92 29.48 -18.64 -38.17
CA PHE A 92 28.47 -17.95 -37.38
C PHE A 92 27.43 -17.24 -38.25
N SER A 93 27.85 -16.65 -39.38
CA SER A 93 26.94 -16.03 -40.35
C SER A 93 26.07 -17.07 -41.05
N GLU A 94 26.62 -18.24 -41.36
CA GLU A 94 25.88 -19.39 -41.90
C GLU A 94 24.82 -19.88 -40.91
N LEU A 95 25.16 -20.02 -39.63
CA LEU A 95 24.17 -20.41 -38.61
C LEU A 95 23.00 -19.41 -38.52
N ILE A 96 23.29 -18.10 -38.51
CA ILE A 96 22.25 -17.06 -38.50
C ILE A 96 21.35 -17.21 -39.72
N PHE A 97 21.94 -17.49 -40.88
CA PHE A 97 21.21 -17.69 -42.13
C PHE A 97 20.36 -18.97 -42.11
N ASP A 98 20.92 -20.10 -41.68
CA ASP A 98 20.26 -21.41 -41.65
C ASP A 98 19.06 -21.42 -40.69
N LEU A 99 19.16 -20.70 -39.57
CA LEU A 99 18.07 -20.54 -38.61
C LEU A 99 17.10 -19.40 -38.97
N ASN A 100 17.32 -18.73 -40.12
CA ASN A 100 16.53 -17.58 -40.59
C ASN A 100 16.39 -16.47 -39.52
N LEU A 101 17.49 -16.21 -38.82
CA LEU A 101 17.59 -15.21 -37.76
C LEU A 101 18.06 -13.86 -38.33
N VAL A 102 17.63 -12.81 -37.66
CA VAL A 102 17.95 -11.42 -37.94
C VAL A 102 18.81 -10.89 -36.80
N ASP A 103 19.95 -10.30 -37.17
CA ASP A 103 20.90 -9.68 -36.26
C ASP A 103 20.62 -8.19 -36.19
N ILE A 104 19.97 -7.76 -35.10
CA ILE A 104 19.49 -6.39 -34.97
C ILE A 104 20.69 -5.42 -34.86
N PRO A 105 20.68 -4.27 -35.56
CA PRO A 105 21.73 -3.27 -35.46
C PRO A 105 21.92 -2.76 -34.02
N LEU A 106 23.18 -2.65 -33.59
CA LEU A 106 23.52 -2.08 -32.29
C LEU A 106 23.60 -0.55 -32.37
N ILE A 107 22.69 0.13 -31.67
CA ILE A 107 22.66 1.58 -31.49
C ILE A 107 23.58 1.99 -30.33
N GLY A 108 24.41 3.00 -30.59
CA GLY A 108 25.42 3.51 -29.68
C GLY A 108 26.83 3.22 -30.19
N ARG A 109 27.74 2.81 -29.31
CA ARG A 109 29.12 2.44 -29.67
C ARG A 109 29.21 0.99 -30.14
N ALA A 110 30.12 0.71 -31.07
CA ALA A 110 30.20 -0.55 -31.83
C ALA A 110 30.57 -1.83 -31.04
N TYR A 111 31.07 -1.71 -29.81
CA TYR A 111 31.57 -2.86 -29.03
C TYR A 111 30.74 -3.09 -27.77
N THR A 112 30.44 -4.36 -27.47
CA THR A 112 29.75 -4.79 -26.24
C THR A 112 30.72 -5.32 -25.20
N TRP A 113 31.96 -5.60 -25.58
CA TRP A 113 33.07 -5.87 -24.69
C TRP A 113 34.25 -4.96 -25.00
N SER A 114 34.94 -4.47 -23.97
CA SER A 114 36.21 -3.74 -24.16
C SER A 114 37.13 -3.84 -22.96
N ASN A 115 38.43 -3.91 -23.24
CA ASN A 115 39.50 -3.78 -22.26
C ASN A 115 40.46 -2.64 -22.64
N SER A 116 41.57 -2.50 -21.92
CA SER A 116 42.59 -1.47 -22.18
C SER A 116 43.33 -1.60 -23.51
N ARG A 117 43.12 -2.70 -24.27
CA ARG A 117 43.86 -3.03 -25.49
C ARG A 117 42.97 -3.16 -26.74
N GLY A 118 41.65 -3.15 -26.61
CA GLY A 118 40.73 -3.28 -27.75
C GLY A 118 39.28 -3.57 -27.33
N GLY A 119 38.41 -3.76 -28.32
CA GLY A 119 36.99 -4.05 -28.11
C GLY A 119 36.43 -5.04 -29.15
N SER A 120 35.32 -5.69 -28.80
CA SER A 120 34.59 -6.62 -29.69
C SER A 120 33.09 -6.59 -29.40
N ARG A 121 32.26 -6.88 -30.42
CA ARG A 121 30.81 -7.10 -30.25
C ARG A 121 30.52 -8.59 -30.03
N LEU A 122 30.51 -9.00 -28.76
CA LEU A 122 30.32 -10.40 -28.35
C LEU A 122 28.88 -10.68 -27.91
N ASP A 123 28.30 -9.76 -27.12
CA ASP A 123 26.90 -9.80 -26.71
C ASP A 123 25.96 -9.35 -27.84
N ARG A 124 24.90 -10.13 -28.10
CA ARG A 124 23.87 -9.76 -29.08
C ARG A 124 22.51 -10.42 -28.84
N PHE A 125 21.48 -9.85 -29.47
CA PHE A 125 20.18 -10.46 -29.70
C PHE A 125 20.06 -10.87 -31.17
N LEU A 126 19.66 -12.12 -31.40
CA LEU A 126 19.29 -12.65 -32.71
C LEU A 126 17.83 -13.06 -32.65
N VAL A 127 17.02 -12.64 -33.61
CA VAL A 127 15.56 -12.86 -33.56
C VAL A 127 15.08 -13.55 -34.82
N SER A 128 14.06 -14.40 -34.74
CA SER A 128 13.46 -14.97 -35.96
C SER A 128 12.73 -13.88 -36.75
N SER A 129 12.67 -14.03 -38.08
CA SER A 129 11.90 -13.11 -38.93
C SER A 129 10.43 -12.98 -38.47
N SER A 130 9.83 -14.06 -37.97
CA SER A 130 8.46 -14.07 -37.42
C SER A 130 8.33 -13.24 -36.13
N TRP A 131 9.38 -13.20 -35.31
CA TRP A 131 9.43 -12.38 -34.10
C TRP A 131 9.68 -10.91 -34.46
N GLU A 132 10.57 -10.65 -35.42
CA GLU A 132 10.82 -9.29 -35.93
C GLU A 132 9.56 -8.63 -36.48
N MET A 133 8.80 -9.34 -37.33
CA MET A 133 7.55 -8.82 -37.90
C MET A 133 6.46 -8.50 -36.86
N HIS A 134 6.55 -9.06 -35.65
CA HIS A 134 5.61 -8.77 -34.59
C HIS A 134 5.83 -7.37 -33.97
N PHE A 135 7.05 -6.82 -34.06
CA PHE A 135 7.42 -5.55 -33.44
C PHE A 135 7.87 -4.53 -34.48
N LEU A 136 7.25 -3.35 -34.47
CA LEU A 136 7.40 -2.35 -35.54
C LEU A 136 8.67 -1.50 -35.44
N ASP A 137 9.24 -1.36 -34.23
CA ASP A 137 10.44 -0.56 -33.98
C ASP A 137 11.43 -1.38 -33.13
N LEU A 138 12.19 -2.27 -33.78
CA LEU A 138 13.20 -3.07 -33.11
C LEU A 138 14.57 -2.43 -33.15
N CYS A 139 15.18 -2.21 -31.97
CA CYS A 139 16.56 -1.80 -31.88
C CYS A 139 17.29 -2.41 -30.69
N GLN A 140 18.56 -2.72 -30.89
CA GLN A 140 19.45 -3.16 -29.81
C GLN A 140 20.26 -1.95 -29.34
N LYS A 141 20.16 -1.57 -28.06
CA LYS A 141 20.88 -0.42 -27.47
C LYS A 141 21.98 -0.89 -26.52
N ARG A 142 23.14 -0.24 -26.59
CA ARG A 142 24.22 -0.41 -25.60
C ARG A 142 23.99 0.50 -24.39
N LEU A 143 24.09 -0.04 -23.18
CA LEU A 143 23.97 0.71 -21.92
C LEU A 143 25.34 1.04 -21.28
N PRO A 144 25.41 2.06 -20.42
CA PRO A 144 26.63 2.38 -19.66
C PRO A 144 27.07 1.24 -18.72
N ARG A 145 28.39 1.10 -18.55
CA ARG A 145 29.04 0.13 -17.65
C ARG A 145 29.40 0.80 -16.33
N VAL A 146 29.14 0.13 -15.21
CA VAL A 146 29.56 0.58 -13.86
C VAL A 146 30.76 -0.23 -13.32
N CYS A 147 30.78 -1.56 -13.48
CA CYS A 147 31.83 -2.42 -12.89
C CYS A 147 32.30 -3.64 -13.73
N PHE A 148 31.82 -3.87 -14.96
CA PHE A 148 32.05 -5.12 -15.72
C PHE A 148 32.77 -4.90 -17.04
N ASP A 149 33.61 -5.82 -17.52
CA ASP A 149 34.28 -5.70 -18.82
C ASP A 149 33.34 -5.75 -20.05
N HIS A 150 32.11 -6.21 -19.85
CA HIS A 150 31.00 -6.11 -20.80
C HIS A 150 30.10 -4.87 -20.55
N PHE A 151 29.52 -4.36 -21.63
CA PHE A 151 28.46 -3.36 -21.62
C PHE A 151 27.11 -4.08 -21.71
N PRO A 152 26.17 -3.84 -20.77
CA PRO A 152 24.84 -4.40 -20.88
C PRO A 152 24.16 -3.96 -22.18
N ILE A 153 23.42 -4.86 -22.81
CA ILE A 153 22.64 -4.59 -24.01
C ILE A 153 21.15 -4.75 -23.73
N LEU A 154 20.34 -3.87 -24.34
CA LEU A 154 18.89 -3.86 -24.23
C LEU A 154 18.29 -4.09 -25.63
N LEU A 155 17.40 -5.07 -25.77
CA LEU A 155 16.53 -5.18 -26.93
C LEU A 155 15.26 -4.36 -26.66
N ASP A 156 15.10 -3.28 -27.41
CA ASP A 156 13.96 -2.38 -27.32
C ASP A 156 13.07 -2.63 -28.55
N CYS A 157 11.88 -3.16 -28.30
CA CYS A 157 10.93 -3.58 -29.34
C CYS A 157 9.91 -2.50 -29.70
N GLY A 158 10.11 -1.28 -29.22
CA GLY A 158 9.13 -0.21 -29.36
C GLY A 158 7.84 -0.51 -28.60
N GLY A 159 6.85 0.36 -28.78
CA GLY A 159 5.53 0.13 -28.20
C GLY A 159 4.78 -0.96 -28.95
N ILE A 160 4.22 -1.94 -28.22
CA ILE A 160 3.20 -2.86 -28.74
C ILE A 160 2.10 -2.01 -29.41
N HIS A 161 1.84 -2.24 -30.69
CA HIS A 161 0.82 -1.48 -31.41
C HIS A 161 -0.58 -1.82 -30.90
N GLY A 162 -1.07 -1.03 -29.95
CA GLY A 162 -2.49 -0.90 -29.71
C GLY A 162 -3.18 -0.42 -30.99
N GLY A 163 -4.15 -1.19 -31.49
CA GLY A 163 -4.88 -0.87 -32.72
C GLY A 163 -5.44 0.56 -32.76
N ARG A 164 -5.68 1.10 -33.98
CA ARG A 164 -6.12 2.48 -34.28
C ARG A 164 -5.96 3.44 -33.09
N CYS A 165 -4.74 3.90 -32.87
CA CYS A 165 -4.46 4.86 -31.82
C CYS A 165 -5.25 6.14 -32.10
N SER A 166 -6.29 6.41 -31.30
CA SER A 166 -7.00 7.68 -31.35
C SER A 166 -5.98 8.78 -31.06
N PHE A 167 -5.82 9.76 -31.94
CA PHE A 167 -5.12 11.01 -31.63
C PHE A 167 -5.51 11.47 -30.20
N LYS A 168 -4.52 11.58 -29.32
CA LYS A 168 -4.67 12.05 -27.96
C LYS A 168 -3.98 13.40 -27.88
N PHE A 169 -4.77 14.42 -27.56
CA PHE A 169 -4.25 15.75 -27.35
C PHE A 169 -3.40 15.78 -26.07
N GLU A 170 -2.13 16.17 -26.19
CA GLU A 170 -1.23 16.27 -25.05
C GLU A 170 -1.32 17.68 -24.43
N ASN A 171 -1.46 17.75 -23.11
CA ASN A 171 -1.54 19.01 -22.36
C ASN A 171 -0.29 19.88 -22.52
N MET A 172 0.83 19.25 -22.90
CA MET A 172 2.05 19.92 -23.28
C MET A 172 1.85 20.84 -24.50
N CYS A 173 0.98 20.50 -25.46
CA CYS A 173 0.69 21.35 -26.62
C CYS A 173 0.20 22.75 -26.19
N LEU A 174 -0.55 22.86 -25.09
CA LEU A 174 -1.03 24.13 -24.53
C LEU A 174 0.08 24.99 -23.91
N LYS A 175 1.26 24.42 -23.68
CA LYS A 175 2.43 25.12 -23.14
C LYS A 175 3.36 25.63 -24.25
N ILE A 176 3.13 25.22 -25.50
CA ILE A 176 3.84 25.75 -26.67
C ILE A 176 3.34 27.18 -26.93
N LYS A 177 4.26 28.13 -26.96
CA LYS A 177 3.94 29.55 -27.20
C LYS A 177 3.32 29.72 -28.59
N GLY A 178 2.15 30.37 -28.67
CA GLY A 178 1.45 30.61 -29.94
C GLY A 178 0.54 29.47 -30.41
N PHE A 179 0.44 28.37 -29.66
CA PHE A 179 -0.32 27.19 -30.08
C PHE A 179 -1.84 27.43 -30.07
N VAL A 180 -2.36 28.17 -29.08
CA VAL A 180 -3.79 28.44 -28.96
C VAL A 180 -4.27 29.34 -30.09
N GLU A 181 -3.48 30.35 -30.44
CA GLU A 181 -3.74 31.28 -31.54
C GLU A 181 -3.76 30.53 -32.89
N LYS A 182 -2.86 29.57 -33.05
CA LYS A 182 -2.79 28.70 -34.24
C LYS A 182 -4.00 27.78 -34.35
N VAL A 183 -4.42 27.16 -33.24
CA VAL A 183 -5.64 26.35 -33.17
C VAL A 183 -6.88 27.18 -33.48
N SER A 184 -6.95 28.43 -32.99
CA SER A 184 -8.04 29.35 -33.33
C SER A 184 -8.08 29.67 -34.81
N ALA A 185 -6.92 30.00 -35.42
CA ALA A 185 -6.84 30.28 -36.85
C ALA A 185 -7.28 29.08 -37.71
N TRP A 186 -6.87 27.86 -37.34
CA TRP A 186 -7.34 26.64 -37.98
C TRP A 186 -8.85 26.44 -37.82
N TRP A 187 -9.36 26.60 -36.61
CA TRP A 187 -10.78 26.43 -36.31
C TRP A 187 -11.68 27.38 -37.11
N ASP A 188 -11.25 28.64 -37.24
CA ASP A 188 -11.96 29.67 -37.99
C ASP A 188 -11.83 29.48 -39.50
N GLY A 189 -10.71 28.88 -39.97
CA GLY A 189 -10.48 28.56 -41.38
C GLY A 189 -11.28 27.36 -41.91
N TYR A 190 -11.85 26.53 -41.03
CA TYR A 190 -12.68 25.40 -41.45
C TYR A 190 -14.11 25.83 -41.79
N SER A 191 -14.60 25.44 -42.96
CA SER A 191 -16.01 25.60 -43.36
C SER A 191 -16.65 24.24 -43.63
N PHE A 192 -17.82 23.99 -43.03
CA PHE A 192 -18.62 22.78 -43.21
C PHE A 192 -20.10 23.15 -43.21
N ASP A 193 -20.87 22.55 -44.11
CA ASP A 193 -22.32 22.77 -44.24
C ASP A 193 -23.12 21.62 -43.62
N GLY A 194 -24.24 21.94 -42.95
CA GLY A 194 -25.17 20.94 -42.40
C GLY A 194 -25.73 21.30 -41.02
N ILE A 195 -26.28 20.30 -40.34
CA ILE A 195 -26.79 20.46 -38.96
C ILE A 195 -25.63 20.85 -38.04
N PRO A 196 -25.82 21.73 -37.03
CA PRO A 196 -24.73 22.19 -36.16
C PRO A 196 -23.84 21.10 -35.57
N SER A 197 -24.41 19.93 -35.24
CA SER A 197 -23.65 18.76 -34.76
C SER A 197 -22.69 18.20 -35.79
N PHE A 198 -23.07 18.22 -37.08
CA PHE A 198 -22.23 17.78 -38.20
C PHE A 198 -21.09 18.77 -38.47
N ILE A 199 -21.38 20.08 -38.43
CA ILE A 199 -20.38 21.14 -38.61
C ILE A 199 -19.28 21.02 -37.55
N VAL A 200 -19.67 20.89 -36.27
CA VAL A 200 -18.72 20.73 -35.15
C VAL A 200 -17.89 19.45 -35.29
N ALA A 201 -18.52 18.32 -35.65
CA ALA A 201 -17.82 17.06 -35.86
C ALA A 201 -16.81 17.14 -37.03
N GLY A 202 -17.17 17.83 -38.12
CA GLY A 202 -16.30 18.09 -39.26
C GLY A 202 -15.09 18.92 -38.87
N LYS A 203 -15.31 20.05 -38.18
CA LYS A 203 -14.23 20.93 -37.67
C LYS A 203 -13.27 20.18 -36.73
N LEU A 204 -13.79 19.39 -35.80
CA LEU A 204 -12.95 18.59 -34.89
C LEU A 204 -12.12 17.54 -35.62
N LYS A 205 -12.63 16.95 -36.70
CA LYS A 205 -11.91 15.95 -37.50
C LYS A 205 -10.77 16.58 -38.30
N ALA A 206 -10.99 17.77 -38.86
CA ALA A 206 -9.95 18.54 -39.55
C ALA A 206 -8.86 18.99 -38.56
N LEU A 207 -9.26 19.58 -37.43
CA LEU A 207 -8.34 20.03 -36.37
C LEU A 207 -7.45 18.89 -35.86
N LYS A 208 -8.03 17.71 -35.65
CA LYS A 208 -7.27 16.52 -35.26
C LYS A 208 -6.17 16.16 -36.27
N SER A 209 -6.41 16.34 -37.56
CA SER A 209 -5.40 16.03 -38.59
C SER A 209 -4.25 17.02 -38.53
N ASP A 210 -4.56 18.32 -38.39
CA ASP A 210 -3.56 19.38 -38.39
C ASP A 210 -2.69 19.34 -37.12
N VAL A 211 -3.29 19.13 -35.95
CA VAL A 211 -2.54 18.97 -34.69
C VAL A 211 -1.70 17.68 -34.69
N ARG A 212 -2.15 16.62 -35.37
CA ARG A 212 -1.37 15.37 -35.47
C ARG A 212 -0.17 15.50 -36.41
N ASN A 213 -0.30 16.29 -37.47
CA ASN A 213 0.76 16.48 -38.45
C ASN A 213 1.84 17.45 -37.95
N GLU A 214 1.55 18.26 -36.93
CA GLU A 214 2.55 19.09 -36.28
C GLU A 214 3.54 18.21 -35.50
N GLU A 215 4.82 18.25 -35.91
CA GLU A 215 5.94 17.41 -35.46
C GLU A 215 6.39 17.67 -34.00
N VAL A 216 5.46 17.89 -33.07
CA VAL A 216 5.72 18.33 -31.69
C VAL A 216 6.56 17.31 -30.91
N SER A 217 6.35 16.01 -31.11
CA SER A 217 7.06 14.98 -30.34
C SER A 217 8.46 14.66 -30.86
N ARG A 218 8.73 14.77 -32.17
CA ARG A 218 10.08 14.52 -32.72
C ARG A 218 11.03 15.72 -32.52
N HIS A 219 10.50 16.94 -32.47
CA HIS A 219 11.31 18.14 -32.35
C HIS A 219 12.00 18.26 -30.99
N MET A 220 11.33 17.86 -29.90
CA MET A 220 11.89 17.96 -28.53
C MET A 220 13.05 17.00 -28.28
N GLU A 221 12.99 15.77 -28.81
CA GLU A 221 14.04 14.78 -28.57
C GLU A 221 15.33 15.13 -29.33
N VAL A 222 15.19 15.70 -30.53
CA VAL A 222 16.32 16.25 -31.30
C VAL A 222 16.88 17.51 -30.64
N GLN A 223 16.03 18.44 -30.19
CA GLN A 223 16.49 19.65 -29.50
C GLN A 223 17.19 19.34 -28.17
N LYS A 224 16.65 18.39 -27.40
CA LYS A 224 17.25 17.91 -26.16
C LYS A 224 18.66 17.38 -26.42
N ASN A 225 18.85 16.51 -27.41
CA ASN A 225 20.17 15.96 -27.71
C ASN A 225 21.18 17.05 -28.13
N ILE A 226 20.75 18.02 -28.95
CA ILE A 226 21.60 19.16 -29.35
C ILE A 226 22.02 20.02 -28.13
N LEU A 227 21.09 20.29 -27.20
CA LEU A 227 21.38 21.09 -26.01
C LEU A 227 22.29 20.34 -25.01
N TRP A 228 22.12 19.02 -24.88
CA TRP A 228 23.01 18.19 -24.06
C TRP A 228 24.43 18.13 -24.65
N ASP A 229 24.56 18.02 -25.97
CA ASP A 229 25.86 18.05 -26.66
C ASP A 229 26.53 19.44 -26.52
N GLU A 230 25.76 20.53 -26.61
CA GLU A 230 26.27 21.91 -26.38
C GLU A 230 26.72 22.09 -24.91
N LEU A 231 25.97 21.56 -23.94
CA LEU A 231 26.34 21.63 -22.52
C LEU A 231 27.65 20.87 -22.26
N HIS A 232 27.80 19.68 -22.82
CA HIS A 232 29.04 18.89 -22.69
C HIS A 232 30.25 19.59 -23.30
N ALA A 233 30.10 20.21 -24.47
CA ALA A 233 31.18 20.98 -25.10
C ALA A 233 31.60 22.21 -24.26
N LEU A 234 30.64 22.87 -23.59
CA LEU A 234 30.91 24.01 -22.71
C LEU A 234 31.55 23.62 -21.37
N GLU A 235 31.37 22.37 -20.92
CA GLU A 235 32.00 21.83 -19.71
C GLU A 235 33.46 21.40 -19.90
N GLU A 236 33.83 21.04 -21.13
CA GLU A 236 35.20 20.64 -21.48
C GLU A 236 36.09 21.82 -21.94
N GLY A 237 35.52 23.01 -22.15
CA GLY A 237 36.21 24.21 -22.61
C GLY A 237 36.80 25.11 -21.51
N GLU A 238 37.48 26.20 -21.90
CA GLU A 238 38.02 27.19 -20.97
C GLU A 238 36.91 27.99 -20.26
N VAL A 239 37.02 28.12 -18.95
CA VAL A 239 36.05 28.82 -18.10
C VAL A 239 36.32 30.33 -18.17
N ASN A 240 35.41 31.06 -18.82
CA ASN A 240 35.38 32.52 -18.84
C ASN A 240 33.94 33.01 -18.62
N GLU A 241 33.77 34.31 -18.39
CA GLU A 241 32.48 34.91 -18.04
C GLU A 241 31.41 34.69 -19.13
N VAL A 242 31.83 34.64 -20.40
CA VAL A 242 30.98 34.39 -21.56
C VAL A 242 30.53 32.92 -21.63
N SER A 243 31.44 31.98 -21.38
CA SER A 243 31.11 30.54 -21.38
C SER A 243 30.22 30.16 -20.21
N LEU A 244 30.37 30.82 -19.05
CA LEU A 244 29.50 30.63 -17.89
C LEU A 244 28.07 31.16 -18.14
N LEU A 245 27.93 32.34 -18.74
CA LEU A 245 26.62 32.88 -19.13
C LEU A 245 25.94 31.96 -20.14
N ARG A 246 26.68 31.49 -21.15
CA ARG A 246 26.14 30.59 -22.16
C ARG A 246 25.73 29.24 -21.57
N LYS A 247 26.51 28.70 -20.63
CA LYS A 247 26.18 27.48 -19.88
C LYS A 247 24.85 27.63 -19.13
N ASN A 248 24.65 28.75 -18.43
CA ASN A 248 23.40 29.00 -17.70
C ASN A 248 22.18 29.10 -18.63
N GLU A 249 22.33 29.69 -19.82
CA GLU A 249 21.27 29.73 -20.84
C GLU A 249 20.90 28.33 -21.34
N VAL A 250 21.90 27.49 -21.63
CA VAL A 250 21.69 26.11 -22.11
C VAL A 250 21.02 25.26 -21.03
N VAL A 251 21.48 25.34 -19.78
CA VAL A 251 20.86 24.65 -18.63
C VAL A 251 19.39 25.05 -18.48
N THR A 252 19.08 26.34 -18.56
CA THR A 252 17.70 26.84 -18.46
C THR A 252 16.81 26.31 -19.60
N LYS A 253 17.36 26.11 -20.80
CA LYS A 253 16.63 25.51 -21.92
C LYS A 253 16.37 24.01 -21.70
N ILE A 254 17.38 23.28 -21.23
CA ILE A 254 17.25 21.85 -20.90
C ILE A 254 16.21 21.64 -19.79
N GLU A 255 16.20 22.48 -18.75
CA GLU A 255 15.20 22.41 -17.68
C GLU A 255 13.76 22.58 -18.21
N LYS A 256 13.57 23.48 -19.19
CA LYS A 256 12.27 23.67 -19.84
C LYS A 256 11.85 22.46 -20.66
N ASP A 257 12.78 21.87 -21.42
CA ASP A 257 12.49 20.68 -22.23
C ASP A 257 12.17 19.46 -21.35
N LEU A 258 12.93 19.27 -20.26
CA LEU A 258 12.66 18.20 -19.28
C LEU A 258 11.31 18.37 -18.59
N LEU A 259 10.90 19.61 -18.28
CA LEU A 259 9.58 19.88 -17.71
C LEU A 259 8.45 19.54 -18.69
N MET A 260 8.62 19.85 -19.98
CA MET A 260 7.67 19.52 -21.03
C MET A 260 7.55 18.01 -21.23
N GLU A 261 8.69 17.33 -21.22
CA GLU A 261 8.78 15.87 -21.27
C GLU A 261 8.09 15.25 -20.06
N GLU A 262 8.32 15.77 -18.86
CA GLU A 262 7.67 15.31 -17.63
C GLU A 262 6.14 15.48 -17.70
N ILE A 263 5.63 16.58 -18.26
CA ILE A 263 4.18 16.78 -18.47
C ILE A 263 3.62 15.72 -19.43
N SER A 264 4.34 15.45 -20.53
CA SER A 264 4.02 14.37 -21.48
C SER A 264 4.03 13.00 -20.79
N TRP A 265 5.07 12.66 -20.03
CA TRP A 265 5.20 11.41 -19.27
C TRP A 265 4.12 11.28 -18.19
N ARG A 266 3.75 12.35 -17.50
CA ARG A 266 2.65 12.35 -16.50
C ARG A 266 1.29 12.09 -17.14
N GLN A 267 1.08 12.49 -18.39
CA GLN A 267 -0.15 12.23 -19.13
C GLN A 267 -0.15 10.87 -19.84
N LYS A 268 1.00 10.43 -20.37
CA LYS A 268 1.21 9.13 -21.01
C LYS A 268 1.27 7.98 -20.00
N SER A 269 1.88 8.22 -18.84
CA SER A 269 1.85 7.27 -17.73
C SER A 269 0.41 7.13 -17.27
N ARG A 270 0.01 5.88 -17.01
CA ARG A 270 -1.33 5.48 -16.57
C ARG A 270 -1.73 6.06 -15.21
N ALA A 271 -1.10 7.13 -14.72
CA ALA A 271 -1.40 7.79 -13.47
C ALA A 271 -2.84 8.31 -13.42
N LEU A 272 -3.43 8.77 -14.53
CA LEU A 272 -4.86 9.10 -14.58
C LEU A 272 -5.76 7.84 -14.57
N TRP A 273 -5.33 6.76 -15.22
CA TRP A 273 -6.04 5.47 -15.25
C TRP A 273 -6.06 4.79 -13.87
N LEU A 274 -4.95 4.88 -13.14
CA LEU A 274 -4.79 4.46 -11.75
C LEU A 274 -5.57 5.35 -10.77
N LYS A 275 -5.84 6.61 -11.12
CA LYS A 275 -6.48 7.61 -10.25
C LYS A 275 -7.99 7.70 -10.43
N GLU A 276 -8.51 7.41 -11.62
CA GLU A 276 -9.95 7.43 -11.91
C GLU A 276 -10.58 6.03 -11.97
N GLY A 277 -9.77 4.96 -12.01
CA GLY A 277 -10.23 3.60 -12.23
C GLY A 277 -10.98 3.46 -13.56
N ASP A 278 -11.81 2.43 -13.69
CA ASP A 278 -12.55 2.07 -14.90
C ASP A 278 -13.70 3.03 -15.27
N LYS A 279 -13.71 4.25 -14.74
CA LYS A 279 -14.86 5.17 -14.84
C LYS A 279 -15.04 5.85 -16.21
N CYS A 280 -14.27 5.47 -17.23
CA CYS A 280 -14.57 5.88 -18.61
C CYS A 280 -13.84 5.02 -19.67
N THR A 281 -13.59 3.73 -19.42
CA THR A 281 -13.02 2.92 -20.50
C THR A 281 -14.14 2.42 -21.42
N LYS A 282 -14.09 2.86 -22.67
CA LYS A 282 -14.76 2.17 -23.78
C LYS A 282 -14.51 0.66 -23.76
N PHE A 283 -13.43 0.19 -23.13
CA PHE A 283 -13.12 -1.22 -22.90
C PHE A 283 -14.06 -1.86 -21.87
N PHE A 284 -14.29 -1.30 -20.68
CA PHE A 284 -15.28 -1.84 -19.72
C PHE A 284 -16.69 -1.85 -20.31
N HIS A 285 -17.11 -0.79 -21.01
CA HIS A 285 -18.40 -0.78 -21.69
C HIS A 285 -18.45 -1.67 -22.95
N LYS A 286 -17.33 -1.88 -23.67
CA LYS A 286 -17.25 -2.84 -24.79
C LYS A 286 -17.18 -4.27 -24.31
N VAL A 287 -16.53 -4.55 -23.18
CA VAL A 287 -16.39 -5.88 -22.59
C VAL A 287 -17.72 -6.22 -21.93
N ALA A 288 -18.34 -5.32 -21.16
CA ALA A 288 -19.71 -5.50 -20.67
C ALA A 288 -20.73 -5.62 -21.81
N ASN A 289 -20.65 -4.81 -22.88
CA ASN A 289 -21.54 -4.99 -24.04
C ASN A 289 -21.18 -6.22 -24.88
N SER A 290 -19.91 -6.63 -24.98
CA SER A 290 -19.49 -7.83 -25.72
C SER A 290 -19.88 -9.08 -24.95
N HIS A 291 -19.80 -9.09 -23.62
CA HIS A 291 -20.35 -10.14 -22.78
C HIS A 291 -21.87 -10.13 -22.84
N ARG A 292 -22.52 -8.96 -22.88
CA ARG A 292 -23.97 -8.88 -23.11
C ARG A 292 -24.39 -9.38 -24.50
N CYS A 293 -23.60 -9.11 -25.55
CA CYS A 293 -23.88 -9.57 -26.92
C CYS A 293 -23.50 -11.04 -27.15
N ASN A 294 -22.52 -11.58 -26.42
CA ASN A 294 -22.10 -12.98 -26.54
C ASN A 294 -22.80 -13.92 -25.54
N ASN A 295 -23.45 -13.38 -24.50
CA ASN A 295 -24.22 -14.14 -23.51
C ASN A 295 -25.73 -13.84 -23.56
N ALA A 296 -26.21 -13.11 -24.56
CA ALA A 296 -27.63 -12.98 -24.84
C ALA A 296 -28.05 -14.07 -25.81
N ILE A 297 -28.99 -14.90 -25.39
CA ILE A 297 -29.62 -15.90 -26.25
C ILE A 297 -30.76 -15.15 -26.97
N GLU A 298 -30.55 -14.77 -28.22
CA GLU A 298 -31.57 -14.06 -29.02
C GLU A 298 -32.72 -14.97 -29.43
N VAL A 299 -32.44 -16.26 -29.60
CA VAL A 299 -33.42 -17.29 -29.98
C VAL A 299 -33.03 -18.60 -29.32
N LEU A 300 -33.99 -19.25 -28.64
CA LEU A 300 -33.80 -20.58 -28.05
C LEU A 300 -34.69 -21.59 -28.79
N HIS A 301 -34.07 -22.59 -29.41
CA HIS A 301 -34.78 -23.67 -30.10
C HIS A 301 -34.99 -24.84 -29.13
N SER A 302 -36.21 -24.98 -28.62
CA SER A 302 -36.64 -26.18 -27.90
C SER A 302 -37.23 -27.18 -28.90
N SER A 303 -37.24 -28.47 -28.58
CA SER A 303 -37.59 -29.58 -29.49
C SER A 303 -38.99 -29.52 -30.11
N SER A 304 -39.83 -28.55 -29.71
CA SER A 304 -41.17 -28.32 -30.26
C SER A 304 -41.53 -26.85 -30.55
N ASN A 305 -40.72 -25.84 -30.16
CA ASN A 305 -41.03 -24.41 -30.36
C ASN A 305 -39.77 -23.53 -30.41
N VAL A 306 -39.88 -22.36 -31.07
CA VAL A 306 -38.81 -21.35 -31.15
C VAL A 306 -39.20 -20.15 -30.29
N LEU A 307 -38.41 -19.88 -29.25
CA LEU A 307 -38.65 -18.78 -28.31
C LEU A 307 -37.81 -17.57 -28.70
N HIS A 308 -38.47 -16.41 -28.77
CA HIS A 308 -37.89 -15.15 -29.24
C HIS A 308 -37.93 -14.03 -28.18
N SER A 309 -38.80 -14.15 -27.17
CA SER A 309 -38.86 -13.18 -26.07
C SER A 309 -37.82 -13.50 -24.99
N PRO A 310 -37.03 -12.53 -24.52
CA PRO A 310 -36.05 -12.74 -23.46
C PRO A 310 -36.64 -13.31 -22.16
N GLU A 311 -37.89 -12.94 -21.84
CA GLU A 311 -38.61 -13.41 -20.65
C GLU A 311 -38.97 -14.91 -20.78
N GLU A 312 -39.44 -15.33 -21.96
CA GLU A 312 -39.77 -16.74 -22.25
C GLU A 312 -38.52 -17.62 -22.29
N ILE A 313 -37.41 -17.10 -22.83
CA ILE A 313 -36.12 -17.80 -22.89
C ILE A 313 -35.57 -18.00 -21.48
N GLN A 314 -35.67 -16.98 -20.62
CA GLN A 314 -35.22 -17.06 -19.23
C GLN A 314 -36.01 -18.11 -18.46
N ASP A 315 -37.35 -18.07 -18.53
CA ASP A 315 -38.21 -19.01 -17.81
C ASP A 315 -37.97 -20.46 -18.27
N HIS A 316 -37.79 -20.68 -19.58
CA HIS A 316 -37.52 -22.01 -20.12
C HIS A 316 -36.15 -22.56 -19.69
N ILE A 317 -35.11 -21.72 -19.62
CA ILE A 317 -33.76 -22.14 -19.18
C ILE A 317 -33.77 -22.49 -17.69
N VAL A 318 -34.43 -21.68 -16.87
CA VAL A 318 -34.55 -21.93 -15.43
C VAL A 318 -35.26 -23.25 -15.21
N GLN A 319 -36.41 -23.48 -15.85
CA GLN A 319 -37.17 -24.72 -15.72
C GLN A 319 -36.37 -25.96 -16.19
N TYR A 320 -35.62 -25.85 -17.29
CA TYR A 320 -34.77 -26.95 -17.77
C TYR A 320 -33.68 -27.34 -16.76
N TYR A 321 -32.98 -26.37 -16.19
CA TYR A 321 -31.94 -26.64 -15.19
C TYR A 321 -32.51 -27.05 -13.84
N GLU A 322 -33.67 -26.53 -13.44
CA GLU A 322 -34.40 -27.03 -12.27
C GLU A 322 -34.76 -28.51 -12.44
N GLU A 323 -35.23 -28.94 -13.61
CA GLU A 323 -35.51 -30.36 -13.88
C GLU A 323 -34.26 -31.23 -14.02
N LEU A 324 -33.15 -30.66 -14.51
CA LEU A 324 -31.86 -31.34 -14.68
C LEU A 324 -31.13 -31.52 -13.33
N LEU A 325 -31.19 -30.50 -12.48
CA LEU A 325 -30.52 -30.45 -11.18
C LEU A 325 -31.42 -30.96 -10.05
N ALA A 326 -32.73 -31.12 -10.29
CA ALA A 326 -33.59 -31.92 -9.44
C ALA A 326 -33.14 -33.39 -9.49
N GLU A 327 -32.79 -33.92 -8.32
CA GLU A 327 -32.30 -35.28 -8.15
C GLU A 327 -33.45 -36.27 -8.40
N LYS A 328 -33.42 -36.98 -9.54
CA LYS A 328 -34.48 -37.96 -9.88
C LYS A 328 -34.31 -39.32 -9.20
N VAL A 329 -33.17 -39.60 -8.56
CA VAL A 329 -32.89 -40.89 -7.92
C VAL A 329 -31.96 -40.69 -6.72
N GLU A 330 -32.34 -41.25 -5.56
CA GLU A 330 -31.55 -41.26 -4.34
C GLU A 330 -30.19 -41.98 -4.55
N TRP A 331 -29.08 -41.26 -4.46
CA TRP A 331 -27.74 -41.87 -4.43
C TRP A 331 -26.97 -41.45 -3.17
N ARG A 332 -26.41 -42.43 -2.44
CA ARG A 332 -25.50 -42.17 -1.29
C ARG A 332 -24.17 -42.93 -1.42
N PRO A 333 -23.03 -42.28 -1.08
CA PRO A 333 -21.73 -42.94 -1.08
C PRO A 333 -21.59 -43.90 0.11
N LYS A 334 -20.98 -45.06 -0.14
CA LYS A 334 -20.61 -46.04 0.89
C LYS A 334 -19.20 -45.74 1.41
N LEU A 335 -18.99 -45.77 2.72
CA LEU A 335 -17.66 -45.69 3.34
C LEU A 335 -17.19 -47.12 3.66
N ASP A 336 -16.13 -47.58 3.00
CA ASP A 336 -15.51 -48.90 3.22
C ASP A 336 -16.46 -50.11 3.24
N GLY A 337 -17.51 -50.08 2.40
CA GLY A 337 -18.46 -51.19 2.27
C GLY A 337 -19.46 -51.34 3.42
N LEU A 338 -19.44 -50.45 4.41
CA LEU A 338 -20.47 -50.40 5.46
C LEU A 338 -21.73 -49.73 4.91
N ILE A 339 -22.84 -50.48 4.98
CA ILE A 339 -24.18 -49.98 4.66
C ILE A 339 -24.69 -49.33 5.95
N PHE A 340 -24.92 -48.02 5.91
CA PHE A 340 -25.56 -47.30 7.00
C PHE A 340 -27.07 -47.47 6.87
N ASP A 341 -27.72 -47.89 7.94
CA ASP A 341 -29.18 -47.97 7.99
C ASP A 341 -29.77 -46.58 7.77
N GLN A 342 -30.76 -46.50 6.88
CA GLN A 342 -31.49 -45.27 6.63
C GLN A 342 -32.38 -45.00 7.85
N LEU A 343 -32.39 -43.76 8.34
CA LEU A 343 -33.42 -43.34 9.28
C LEU A 343 -34.76 -43.49 8.56
N ASP A 344 -35.70 -44.17 9.20
CA ASP A 344 -37.05 -44.33 8.66
C ASP A 344 -37.63 -42.94 8.34
N SER A 345 -38.46 -42.85 7.30
CA SER A 345 -39.02 -41.58 6.79
C SER A 345 -39.65 -40.76 7.92
N ASP A 346 -40.33 -41.43 8.83
CA ASP A 346 -41.00 -40.81 9.96
C ASP A 346 -40.01 -40.26 11.00
N VAL A 347 -38.85 -40.90 11.17
CA VAL A 347 -37.79 -40.47 12.10
C VAL A 347 -36.99 -39.31 11.50
N ALA A 348 -36.71 -39.33 10.19
CA ALA A 348 -36.07 -38.23 9.50
C ALA A 348 -36.95 -36.97 9.53
N GLY A 349 -38.25 -37.11 9.25
CA GLY A 349 -39.21 -36.02 9.37
C GLY A 349 -39.36 -35.51 10.80
N TRP A 350 -39.24 -36.40 11.80
CA TRP A 350 -39.24 -36.00 13.21
C TRP A 350 -37.98 -35.21 13.63
N LEU A 351 -36.81 -35.50 13.05
CA LEU A 351 -35.57 -34.79 13.36
C LEU A 351 -35.46 -33.41 12.69
N GLU A 352 -36.14 -33.21 11.57
CA GLU A 352 -36.16 -31.93 10.84
C GLU A 352 -37.29 -31.00 11.29
N ARG A 353 -38.25 -31.50 12.07
CA ARG A 353 -39.33 -30.66 12.61
C ARG A 353 -38.78 -29.71 13.67
N SER A 354 -39.39 -28.53 13.76
CA SER A 354 -39.08 -27.57 14.83
C SER A 354 -39.47 -28.16 16.20
N PHE A 355 -38.64 -27.94 17.23
CA PHE A 355 -38.94 -28.41 18.59
C PHE A 355 -40.20 -27.74 19.13
N ASP A 356 -41.05 -28.52 19.79
CA ASP A 356 -42.27 -28.02 20.40
C ASP A 356 -41.94 -27.31 21.74
N GLU A 357 -42.73 -26.32 22.14
CA GLU A 357 -42.50 -25.59 23.40
C GLU A 357 -42.47 -26.52 24.63
N GLU A 358 -43.29 -27.56 24.67
CA GLU A 358 -43.31 -28.55 25.76
C GLU A 358 -42.03 -29.40 25.80
N GLU A 359 -41.45 -29.71 24.64
CA GLU A 359 -40.24 -30.52 24.49
C GLU A 359 -39.00 -29.72 24.92
N VAL A 360 -38.93 -28.45 24.51
CA VAL A 360 -37.92 -27.49 25.00
C VAL A 360 -38.08 -27.27 26.50
N HIS A 361 -39.30 -27.17 27.02
CA HIS A 361 -39.56 -26.99 28.44
C HIS A 361 -39.15 -28.21 29.28
N LEU A 362 -39.34 -29.43 28.76
CA LEU A 362 -38.90 -30.68 29.39
C LEU A 362 -37.38 -30.81 29.43
N VAL A 363 -36.68 -30.42 28.36
CA VAL A 363 -35.20 -30.43 28.33
C VAL A 363 -34.63 -29.38 29.29
N VAL A 364 -35.22 -28.19 29.32
CA VAL A 364 -34.80 -27.12 30.25
C VAL A 364 -35.05 -27.52 31.72
N LYS A 365 -36.19 -28.17 32.02
CA LYS A 365 -36.44 -28.72 33.38
C LYS A 365 -35.58 -29.93 33.71
N GLY A 366 -35.22 -30.76 32.73
CA GLY A 366 -34.32 -31.91 32.92
C GLY A 366 -32.88 -31.48 33.22
N ILE A 367 -32.45 -30.34 32.69
CA ILE A 367 -31.14 -29.74 33.01
C ILE A 367 -31.13 -29.24 34.48
N ASP A 368 -32.23 -28.68 34.98
CA ASP A 368 -32.36 -28.32 36.40
C ASP A 368 -32.37 -29.55 37.34
N PHE A 369 -32.81 -30.72 36.85
CA PHE A 369 -32.80 -31.98 37.62
C PHE A 369 -31.39 -32.59 37.71
N LEU A 370 -30.50 -32.30 36.77
CA LEU A 370 -29.09 -32.72 36.80
C LEU A 370 -28.19 -31.80 37.63
N VAL A 371 -28.65 -30.59 37.95
CA VAL A 371 -27.91 -29.63 38.79
C VAL A 371 -28.29 -29.74 40.28
N ASN A 372 -29.38 -30.43 40.64
CA ASN A 372 -29.86 -30.55 42.03
C ASN A 372 -29.81 -31.95 42.67
N CYS A 373 -29.13 -32.94 42.08
CA CYS A 373 -28.93 -34.24 42.71
C CYS A 373 -27.56 -34.33 43.41
N GLU A 374 -27.47 -33.80 44.64
CA GLU A 374 -26.51 -34.30 45.64
C GLU A 374 -27.23 -35.23 46.64
N ILE A 375 -26.74 -36.48 46.71
CA ILE A 375 -26.79 -37.43 47.84
C ILE A 375 -28.13 -38.17 48.07
N ALA A 376 -28.20 -39.46 47.65
CA ALA A 376 -28.22 -40.62 48.56
C ALA A 376 -28.48 -42.01 47.87
N SER A 377 -27.45 -42.86 47.97
CA SER A 377 -27.46 -44.32 48.28
C SER A 377 -27.71 -45.40 47.21
N TYR A 378 -26.81 -46.42 47.31
CA TYR A 378 -26.74 -47.79 46.75
C TYR A 378 -26.06 -47.93 45.38
N SER A 379 -25.03 -48.76 45.12
CA SER A 379 -24.17 -49.68 45.88
C SER A 379 -23.14 -50.29 44.89
N GLU A 380 -21.83 -50.29 45.22
CA GLU A 380 -20.65 -51.14 44.79
C GLU A 380 -20.60 -51.95 43.46
N PRO A 381 -19.41 -52.46 42.97
CA PRO A 381 -18.01 -52.25 43.39
C PRO A 381 -17.00 -52.00 42.23
N ILE A 382 -15.72 -51.89 42.62
CA ILE A 382 -14.46 -52.15 41.89
C ILE A 382 -13.57 -50.91 41.73
N TYR A 383 -12.84 -50.63 42.81
CA TYR A 383 -11.54 -49.95 42.80
C TYR A 383 -10.56 -50.90 43.50
N ASN A 384 -9.50 -51.33 42.82
CA ASN A 384 -8.24 -51.75 43.42
C ASN A 384 -7.12 -51.92 42.38
N ASN A 385 -5.89 -51.65 42.82
CA ASN A 385 -4.58 -51.69 42.14
C ASN A 385 -4.19 -50.41 41.39
N CYS A 386 -3.06 -49.75 41.63
CA CYS A 386 -1.88 -50.06 42.42
C CYS A 386 -1.16 -48.75 42.77
N ARG A 387 -0.67 -48.64 43.99
CA ARG A 387 0.29 -47.64 44.45
C ARG A 387 1.43 -48.43 45.07
N GLU A 388 2.61 -48.49 44.42
CA GLU A 388 3.94 -48.67 45.01
C GLU A 388 5.04 -48.83 43.93
N LEU A 389 6.29 -48.51 44.32
CA LEU A 389 7.57 -48.54 43.57
C LEU A 389 7.82 -47.25 42.76
N THR A 390 8.76 -46.35 43.07
CA THR A 390 10.09 -46.52 43.67
C THR A 390 10.58 -45.23 44.35
N SER A 391 11.36 -45.44 45.41
CA SER A 391 12.10 -44.48 46.20
C SER A 391 13.46 -44.09 45.59
N GLY A 392 13.85 -42.82 45.79
CA GLY A 392 15.23 -42.45 46.13
C GLY A 392 16.10 -41.85 45.03
N PHE A 393 16.36 -40.54 45.10
CA PHE A 393 17.70 -39.92 45.14
C PHE A 393 17.56 -38.40 45.36
N LEU A 394 18.24 -37.88 46.39
CA LEU A 394 18.48 -36.47 46.79
C LEU A 394 20.03 -36.29 46.79
N PRO A 395 20.70 -35.09 46.88
CA PRO A 395 20.20 -33.75 47.26
C PRO A 395 20.92 -32.48 46.64
N LYS A 396 20.51 -31.29 47.15
CA LYS A 396 21.18 -29.94 47.23
C LYS A 396 21.05 -29.02 45.99
N THR A 397 20.59 -27.77 46.08
CA THR A 397 21.02 -26.67 46.98
C THR A 397 20.00 -25.53 47.14
N TYR A 398 19.84 -25.09 48.40
CA TYR A 398 19.64 -23.74 49.00
C TYR A 398 18.60 -22.70 48.50
N SER A 399 17.75 -22.36 49.48
CA SER A 399 16.82 -21.24 49.72
C SER A 399 17.30 -19.82 49.36
N THR A 400 16.36 -18.95 48.99
CA THR A 400 16.13 -17.69 49.72
C THR A 400 14.69 -17.21 49.58
N SER A 401 14.14 -16.80 50.73
CA SER A 401 12.77 -16.38 51.02
C SER A 401 12.32 -15.12 50.28
N CYS A 402 11.02 -15.03 49.99
CA CYS A 402 10.31 -13.75 50.01
C CYS A 402 9.13 -13.84 50.97
N ALA A 403 9.11 -12.88 51.89
CA ALA A 403 8.19 -12.77 53.00
C ALA A 403 6.73 -12.70 52.55
N ALA A 404 5.87 -13.34 53.34
CA ALA A 404 4.44 -13.11 53.31
C ALA A 404 4.18 -11.63 53.59
N LEU A 405 3.65 -10.90 52.59
CA LEU A 405 3.01 -9.61 52.81
C LEU A 405 1.58 -9.88 53.27
N SER A 406 1.29 -9.33 54.43
CA SER A 406 0.00 -9.32 55.12
C SER A 406 -1.16 -8.96 54.19
N HIS A 407 -2.17 -9.83 54.19
CA HIS A 407 -3.56 -9.48 53.90
C HIS A 407 -3.99 -8.40 54.89
N ASP A 408 -3.86 -7.13 54.53
CA ASP A 408 -4.70 -6.02 55.02
C ASP A 408 -4.26 -4.69 54.40
N THR A 409 -4.77 -4.40 53.20
CA THR A 409 -5.10 -3.05 52.73
C THR A 409 -5.87 -3.13 51.42
N LEU A 410 -7.14 -3.56 51.48
CA LEU A 410 -8.11 -3.17 50.45
C LEU A 410 -8.45 -1.68 50.69
N LYS A 411 -7.57 -0.80 50.19
CA LYS A 411 -7.95 0.60 49.95
C LYS A 411 -8.64 0.64 48.60
N ASP A 412 -9.86 1.18 48.58
CA ASP A 412 -10.70 1.43 47.40
C ASP A 412 -9.87 1.82 46.18
N ASN A 413 -9.63 0.87 45.29
CA ASN A 413 -8.96 1.13 44.03
C ASN A 413 -10.02 1.61 43.04
N PRO A 414 -10.00 2.87 42.57
CA PRO A 414 -11.07 3.42 41.73
C PRO A 414 -11.10 2.84 40.31
N VAL A 415 -10.19 1.92 40.00
CA VAL A 415 -10.00 1.30 38.68
C VAL A 415 -10.19 -0.21 38.83
N SER A 416 -11.06 -0.78 38.00
CA SER A 416 -11.32 -2.22 37.94
C SER A 416 -10.07 -2.99 37.52
N ASP A 417 -9.88 -4.20 38.07
CA ASP A 417 -8.78 -5.12 37.74
C ASP A 417 -8.66 -5.40 36.23
N MET A 418 -9.74 -5.23 35.45
CA MET A 418 -9.72 -5.32 33.99
C MET A 418 -8.69 -4.37 33.35
N LEU A 419 -8.46 -3.19 33.95
CA LEU A 419 -7.60 -2.14 33.41
C LEU A 419 -6.21 -2.10 34.05
N VAL A 420 -5.86 -3.13 34.83
CA VAL A 420 -4.55 -3.26 35.48
C VAL A 420 -3.76 -4.35 34.78
N ASP A 421 -2.59 -4.00 34.27
CA ASP A 421 -1.71 -4.99 33.65
C ASP A 421 -0.83 -5.75 34.66
N SER A 422 -0.10 -6.75 34.17
CA SER A 422 0.77 -7.61 34.98
C SER A 422 1.95 -6.88 35.64
N PHE A 423 2.15 -5.59 35.34
CA PHE A 423 3.17 -4.73 35.93
C PHE A 423 2.59 -3.69 36.89
N GLY A 424 1.28 -3.78 37.20
CA GLY A 424 0.59 -2.85 38.10
C GLY A 424 0.28 -1.49 37.49
N ARG A 425 0.38 -1.32 36.16
CA ARG A 425 0.05 -0.04 35.51
C ARG A 425 -1.46 0.07 35.35
N LEU A 426 -2.02 1.17 35.85
CA LEU A 426 -3.44 1.50 35.69
C LEU A 426 -3.68 2.16 34.34
N HIS A 427 -4.62 1.65 33.55
CA HIS A 427 -4.93 2.18 32.22
C HIS A 427 -6.17 3.07 32.21
N THR A 428 -5.98 4.36 32.48
CA THR A 428 -7.06 5.35 32.56
C THR A 428 -7.34 6.11 31.26
N TYR A 429 -6.61 5.81 30.17
CA TYR A 429 -6.67 6.58 28.93
C TYR A 429 -6.97 5.69 27.70
N LEU A 430 -8.18 5.84 27.15
CA LEU A 430 -8.61 5.17 25.92
C LEU A 430 -8.48 6.08 24.68
N ARG A 431 -7.93 5.54 23.60
CA ARG A 431 -7.99 6.15 22.26
C ARG A 431 -8.96 5.37 21.39
N ILE A 432 -9.89 6.06 20.74
CA ILE A 432 -10.89 5.45 19.87
C ILE A 432 -10.68 5.98 18.45
N SER A 433 -10.29 5.09 17.53
CA SER A 433 -10.25 5.38 16.10
C SER A 433 -11.67 5.26 15.54
N LEU A 434 -12.23 6.36 15.06
CA LEU A 434 -13.64 6.42 14.65
C LEU A 434 -13.86 6.05 13.18
N THR A 435 -12.82 6.12 12.36
CA THR A 435 -12.88 5.87 10.93
C THR A 435 -11.47 5.61 10.42
N GLU A 436 -11.34 4.90 9.30
CA GLU A 436 -10.06 4.72 8.61
C GLU A 436 -9.90 5.71 7.45
N ARG A 437 -10.94 6.51 7.16
CA ARG A 437 -10.88 7.51 6.10
C ARG A 437 -10.10 8.74 6.57
N CYS A 438 -9.38 9.35 5.65
CA CYS A 438 -8.68 10.62 5.87
C CYS A 438 -8.79 11.50 4.63
N ASN A 439 -8.90 12.81 4.82
CA ASN A 439 -8.86 13.82 3.76
C ASN A 439 -7.42 14.23 3.38
N LEU A 440 -6.40 13.72 4.10
CA LEU A 440 -4.98 13.84 3.77
C LEU A 440 -4.36 12.49 3.37
N ARG A 441 -3.14 12.53 2.81
CA ARG A 441 -2.33 11.36 2.42
C ARG A 441 -0.87 11.53 2.86
N CYS A 442 -0.66 11.79 4.15
CA CYS A 442 0.65 12.13 4.71
C CYS A 442 1.69 11.03 4.48
N GLN A 443 2.88 11.41 4.02
CA GLN A 443 3.95 10.47 3.63
C GLN A 443 4.41 9.54 4.77
N TYR A 444 4.37 10.00 6.03
CA TYR A 444 4.73 9.18 7.20
C TYR A 444 3.59 8.29 7.73
N CYS A 445 2.37 8.49 7.24
CA CYS A 445 1.16 7.85 7.78
C CYS A 445 0.61 6.75 6.86
N MET A 446 0.63 6.99 5.54
CA MET A 446 0.13 6.07 4.53
C MET A 446 0.82 6.27 3.17
N PRO A 447 0.88 5.22 2.32
CA PRO A 447 1.49 5.33 1.00
C PRO A 447 0.65 6.20 0.04
N ALA A 448 1.20 6.55 -1.13
CA ALA A 448 0.60 7.54 -2.04
C ALA A 448 -0.75 7.07 -2.61
N GLU A 449 -0.82 5.78 -2.89
CA GLU A 449 -1.97 5.00 -3.33
C GLU A 449 -3.07 4.89 -2.24
N GLY A 450 -2.75 5.22 -0.98
CA GLY A 450 -3.64 5.06 0.17
C GLY A 450 -3.59 3.64 0.74
N VAL A 451 -4.53 3.33 1.62
CA VAL A 451 -4.66 2.01 2.25
C VAL A 451 -6.01 1.41 1.90
N GLU A 452 -6.09 0.08 1.93
CA GLU A 452 -7.37 -0.62 1.82
C GLU A 452 -8.26 -0.27 3.02
N LEU A 453 -9.49 0.15 2.75
CA LEU A 453 -10.42 0.56 3.79
C LEU A 453 -11.38 -0.56 4.13
N THR A 454 -11.59 -0.78 5.43
CA THR A 454 -12.59 -1.70 5.92
C THR A 454 -13.99 -1.25 5.46
N PRO A 455 -14.79 -2.14 4.83
CA PRO A 455 -16.17 -1.84 4.45
C PRO A 455 -17.01 -1.33 5.62
N GLY A 456 -17.92 -0.41 5.34
CA GLY A 456 -18.74 0.27 6.36
C GLY A 456 -19.40 -0.66 7.39
N PRO A 457 -20.07 -1.77 6.99
CA PRO A 457 -20.68 -2.70 7.93
C PRO A 457 -19.69 -3.39 8.88
N ARG A 458 -18.40 -3.46 8.53
CA ARG A 458 -17.35 -4.02 9.38
C ARG A 458 -16.74 -3.00 10.35
N LEU A 459 -17.07 -1.71 10.22
CA LEU A 459 -16.66 -0.70 11.20
C LEU A 459 -17.63 -0.67 12.39
N LEU A 460 -17.17 -0.18 13.54
CA LEU A 460 -18.02 0.06 14.69
C LEU A 460 -19.02 1.18 14.41
N SER A 461 -20.29 0.87 14.62
CA SER A 461 -21.39 1.83 14.64
C SER A 461 -21.27 2.76 15.85
N GLN A 462 -22.03 3.86 15.82
CA GLN A 462 -22.10 4.81 16.92
C GLN A 462 -22.49 4.14 18.24
N ASN A 463 -23.55 3.32 18.24
CA ASN A 463 -24.04 2.64 19.45
C ASN A 463 -22.99 1.67 20.01
N GLU A 464 -22.27 0.95 19.15
CA GLU A 464 -21.19 0.05 19.57
C GLU A 464 -20.02 0.83 20.19
N ILE A 465 -19.65 1.98 19.63
CA ILE A 465 -18.61 2.86 20.18
C ILE A 465 -18.99 3.35 21.57
N VAL A 466 -20.23 3.82 21.75
CA VAL A 466 -20.70 4.38 23.02
C VAL A 466 -20.83 3.28 24.08
N ARG A 467 -21.33 2.08 23.70
CA ARG A 467 -21.39 0.93 24.62
C ARG A 467 -20.00 0.53 25.11
N LEU A 468 -19.04 0.36 24.19
CA LEU A 468 -17.66 0.02 24.58
C LEU A 468 -17.01 1.13 25.39
N ALA A 469 -17.20 2.40 25.01
CA ALA A 469 -16.66 3.52 25.79
C ALA A 469 -17.24 3.57 27.20
N ASN A 470 -18.53 3.35 27.38
CA ASN A 470 -19.17 3.26 28.70
C ASN A 470 -18.58 2.11 29.54
N LEU A 471 -18.31 0.96 28.92
CA LEU A 471 -17.65 -0.17 29.59
C LEU A 471 -16.26 0.21 30.12
N PHE A 472 -15.45 0.90 29.31
CA PHE A 472 -14.13 1.38 29.72
C PHE A 472 -14.22 2.46 30.81
N VAL A 473 -15.13 3.43 30.66
CA VAL A 473 -15.27 4.55 31.62
C VAL A 473 -15.77 4.06 32.97
N SER A 474 -16.79 3.21 32.99
CA SER A 474 -17.30 2.59 34.22
C SER A 474 -16.27 1.68 34.92
N SER A 475 -15.24 1.24 34.19
CA SER A 475 -14.14 0.44 34.73
C SER A 475 -12.93 1.27 35.19
N GLY A 476 -12.93 2.59 35.00
CA GLY A 476 -11.87 3.50 35.49
C GLY A 476 -11.16 4.35 34.43
N VAL A 477 -11.56 4.28 33.14
CA VAL A 477 -11.07 5.24 32.14
C VAL A 477 -11.68 6.62 32.39
N ASP A 478 -10.85 7.62 32.65
CA ASP A 478 -11.29 9.00 32.86
C ASP A 478 -10.97 9.94 31.68
N LYS A 479 -10.24 9.43 30.67
CA LYS A 479 -9.87 10.17 29.47
C LYS A 479 -10.12 9.37 28.21
N ILE A 480 -10.87 9.94 27.27
CA ILE A 480 -11.08 9.41 25.92
C ILE A 480 -10.47 10.39 24.92
N ARG A 481 -9.73 9.87 23.95
CA ARG A 481 -9.31 10.63 22.77
C ARG A 481 -9.86 10.02 21.50
N LEU A 482 -10.62 10.84 20.77
CA LEU A 482 -11.13 10.53 19.45
C LEU A 482 -10.05 10.77 18.39
N THR A 483 -9.86 9.76 17.55
CA THR A 483 -8.92 9.77 16.43
C THR A 483 -9.60 9.14 15.21
N GLY A 484 -8.83 8.79 14.19
CA GLY A 484 -9.27 8.02 13.04
C GLY A 484 -8.09 7.79 12.10
N GLY A 485 -8.38 7.72 10.80
CA GLY A 485 -7.67 8.55 9.85
C GLY A 485 -7.90 10.01 10.22
N GLU A 486 -9.04 10.58 9.87
CA GLU A 486 -9.47 11.92 10.31
C GLU A 486 -10.86 11.86 10.99
N PRO A 487 -11.01 12.19 12.28
CA PRO A 487 -12.31 12.11 12.95
C PRO A 487 -13.34 13.11 12.39
N THR A 488 -12.93 14.30 11.96
CA THR A 488 -13.89 15.37 11.59
C THR A 488 -14.62 15.14 10.25
N ILE A 489 -14.21 14.14 9.47
CA ILE A 489 -14.93 13.72 8.26
C ILE A 489 -16.09 12.76 8.55
N ARG A 490 -16.16 12.22 9.77
CA ARG A 490 -17.28 11.35 10.20
C ARG A 490 -18.52 12.23 10.43
N LYS A 491 -19.65 11.85 9.81
CA LYS A 491 -20.86 12.69 9.78
C LYS A 491 -21.51 12.86 11.16
N ASP A 492 -21.52 11.79 11.94
CA ASP A 492 -22.07 11.64 13.28
C ASP A 492 -21.08 12.04 14.41
N ILE A 493 -19.99 12.75 14.10
CA ILE A 493 -18.95 13.08 15.09
C ILE A 493 -19.46 13.94 16.26
N GLU A 494 -20.37 14.88 15.98
CA GLU A 494 -20.94 15.78 16.99
C GLU A 494 -21.82 15.00 17.98
N GLU A 495 -22.61 14.04 17.48
CA GLU A 495 -23.46 13.18 18.28
C GLU A 495 -22.63 12.19 19.12
N ILE A 496 -21.57 11.60 18.54
CA ILE A 496 -20.63 10.76 19.29
C ILE A 496 -20.00 11.56 20.43
N CYS A 497 -19.56 12.80 20.18
CA CYS A 497 -18.99 13.64 21.24
C CYS A 497 -20.01 13.90 22.35
N LEU A 498 -21.25 14.24 21.99
CA LEU A 498 -22.32 14.50 22.95
C LEU A 498 -22.58 13.27 23.83
N GLN A 499 -22.78 12.09 23.23
CA GLN A 499 -23.04 10.87 23.99
C GLN A 499 -21.87 10.46 24.88
N LEU A 500 -20.63 10.58 24.38
CA LEU A 500 -19.44 10.28 25.18
C LEU A 500 -19.23 11.26 26.33
N SER A 501 -19.50 12.55 26.11
CA SER A 501 -19.36 13.58 27.15
C SER A 501 -20.31 13.37 28.33
N ASN A 502 -21.45 12.71 28.10
CA ASN A 502 -22.44 12.40 29.12
C ASN A 502 -22.13 11.12 29.91
N LEU A 503 -21.05 10.41 29.60
CA LEU A 503 -20.64 9.21 30.35
C LEU A 503 -20.17 9.59 31.76
N LYS A 504 -20.83 9.05 32.77
CA LYS A 504 -20.47 9.27 34.18
C LYS A 504 -19.06 8.71 34.45
N GLY A 505 -18.15 9.58 34.89
CA GLY A 505 -16.75 9.22 35.18
C GLY A 505 -15.75 9.73 34.15
N LEU A 506 -16.20 10.09 32.94
CA LEU A 506 -15.33 10.69 31.93
C LEU A 506 -15.01 12.15 32.29
N LYS A 507 -13.73 12.45 32.53
CA LYS A 507 -13.27 13.82 32.87
C LYS A 507 -12.79 14.59 31.66
N THR A 508 -12.23 13.91 30.66
CA THR A 508 -11.64 14.56 29.50
C THR A 508 -11.99 13.84 28.22
N LEU A 509 -12.80 14.50 27.38
CA LEU A 509 -12.97 14.14 25.99
C LEU A 509 -12.03 14.99 25.13
N ALA A 510 -11.13 14.33 24.41
CA ALA A 510 -10.12 14.93 23.56
C ALA A 510 -10.25 14.48 22.10
N MET A 511 -9.67 15.24 21.16
CA MET A 511 -9.60 14.86 19.75
C MET A 511 -8.20 15.09 19.18
N THR A 512 -7.73 14.20 18.31
CA THR A 512 -6.61 14.46 17.40
C THR A 512 -7.12 14.58 15.98
N THR A 513 -6.77 15.67 15.30
CA THR A 513 -7.24 15.99 13.94
C THR A 513 -6.13 16.67 13.15
N ASN A 514 -6.16 16.55 11.83
CA ASN A 514 -5.30 17.36 10.96
C ASN A 514 -5.79 18.81 10.80
N GLY A 515 -6.95 19.15 11.34
CA GLY A 515 -7.44 20.53 11.41
C GLY A 515 -8.11 21.07 10.14
N ILE A 516 -8.02 20.43 8.98
CA ILE A 516 -8.54 21.04 7.72
C ILE A 516 -10.02 21.40 7.80
N THR A 517 -10.84 20.51 8.38
CA THR A 517 -12.30 20.67 8.50
C THR A 517 -12.74 21.12 9.89
N LEU A 518 -11.79 21.35 10.80
CA LEU A 518 -12.08 21.55 12.22
C LEU A 518 -12.76 22.90 12.49
N SER A 519 -12.26 24.00 11.94
CA SER A 519 -12.76 25.37 12.20
C SER A 519 -14.29 25.47 12.12
N LYS A 520 -14.88 24.87 11.08
CA LYS A 520 -16.34 24.86 10.83
C LYS A 520 -17.16 24.06 11.85
N LYS A 521 -16.57 23.08 12.51
CA LYS A 521 -17.25 22.17 13.46
C LYS A 521 -16.93 22.49 14.92
N LEU A 522 -15.91 23.30 15.16
CA LEU A 522 -15.28 23.39 16.48
C LEU A 522 -16.19 23.99 17.55
N SER A 523 -16.99 25.01 17.20
CA SER A 523 -17.99 25.56 18.12
C SER A 523 -18.96 24.48 18.61
N LYS A 524 -19.51 23.70 17.67
CA LYS A 524 -20.48 22.65 18.00
C LYS A 524 -19.84 21.51 18.78
N LEU A 525 -18.63 21.10 18.40
CA LEU A 525 -17.89 20.08 19.15
C LEU A 525 -17.62 20.51 20.59
N LYS A 526 -17.33 21.79 20.82
CA LYS A 526 -17.15 22.34 22.16
C LYS A 526 -18.44 22.28 22.98
N GLU A 527 -19.57 22.65 22.38
CA GLU A 527 -20.90 22.48 23.01
C GLU A 527 -21.20 21.03 23.36
N CYS A 528 -20.79 20.08 22.50
CA CYS A 528 -20.90 18.64 22.74
C CYS A 528 -19.87 18.09 23.75
N GLY A 529 -19.19 18.95 24.52
CA GLY A 529 -18.29 18.54 25.60
C GLY A 529 -16.85 18.20 25.16
N LEU A 530 -16.45 18.49 23.93
CA LEU A 530 -15.05 18.33 23.52
C LEU A 530 -14.17 19.35 24.25
N SER A 531 -13.35 18.86 25.17
CA SER A 531 -12.60 19.68 26.14
C SER A 531 -11.12 19.89 25.78
N ALA A 532 -10.53 19.03 24.93
CA ALA A 532 -9.10 19.11 24.60
C ALA A 532 -8.82 18.78 23.13
N LEU A 533 -7.85 19.49 22.54
CA LEU A 533 -7.52 19.36 21.12
C LEU A 533 -6.03 19.12 20.89
N ASN A 534 -5.75 18.20 19.97
CA ASN A 534 -4.46 18.06 19.32
C ASN A 534 -4.64 18.25 17.80
N ILE A 535 -3.96 19.25 17.25
CA ILE A 535 -3.96 19.54 15.82
C ILE A 535 -2.60 19.13 15.25
N SER A 536 -2.58 18.29 14.22
CA SER A 536 -1.33 17.88 13.56
C SER A 536 -0.93 18.92 12.50
N LEU A 537 0.26 19.49 12.63
CA LEU A 537 0.88 20.43 11.69
C LEU A 537 2.39 20.21 11.69
N ASP A 538 2.92 19.71 10.58
CA ASP A 538 4.33 19.28 10.49
C ASP A 538 5.26 20.33 9.85
N THR A 539 4.73 21.43 9.34
CA THR A 539 5.52 22.52 8.73
C THR A 539 4.69 23.80 8.71
N LEU A 540 5.37 24.94 8.86
CA LEU A 540 4.80 26.28 8.74
C LEU A 540 4.86 26.81 7.30
N VAL A 541 5.53 26.07 6.40
CA VAL A 541 5.68 26.43 4.99
C VAL A 541 4.60 25.76 4.15
N PRO A 542 3.70 26.52 3.47
CA PRO A 542 2.56 25.94 2.75
C PRO A 542 2.94 24.92 1.66
N SER A 543 4.04 25.14 0.93
CA SER A 543 4.51 24.23 -0.11
C SER A 543 5.04 22.92 0.46
N LYS A 544 5.81 22.96 1.56
CA LYS A 544 6.23 21.77 2.31
C LYS A 544 5.01 21.02 2.86
N PHE A 545 3.97 21.73 3.33
CA PHE A 545 2.73 21.10 3.80
C PHE A 545 2.06 20.30 2.69
N GLU A 546 1.91 20.88 1.50
CA GLU A 546 1.30 20.19 0.35
C GLU A 546 2.14 18.98 -0.08
N PHE A 547 3.47 19.10 -0.03
CA PHE A 547 4.37 17.97 -0.29
C PHE A 547 4.19 16.83 0.73
N MET A 548 4.20 17.15 2.03
CA MET A 548 4.08 16.16 3.11
C MET A 548 2.71 15.47 3.10
N THR A 549 1.64 16.24 2.94
CA THR A 549 0.26 15.76 3.08
C THR A 549 -0.39 15.31 1.76
N ARG A 550 0.28 15.62 0.63
CA ARG A 550 -0.16 15.43 -0.76
C ARG A 550 -1.48 16.14 -1.10
N ARG A 551 -1.85 17.17 -0.32
CA ARG A 551 -3.07 17.97 -0.47
C ARG A 551 -2.82 19.39 0.01
N LYS A 552 -3.57 20.35 -0.54
CA LYS A 552 -3.62 21.72 -0.01
C LYS A 552 -4.45 21.76 1.28
N GLY A 553 -4.16 22.73 2.15
CA GLY A 553 -4.93 22.90 3.39
C GLY A 553 -4.25 23.66 4.51
N HIS A 554 -2.98 24.04 4.37
CA HIS A 554 -2.18 24.71 5.41
C HIS A 554 -2.91 25.87 6.09
N GLU A 555 -3.45 26.81 5.32
CA GLU A 555 -4.19 27.99 5.83
C GLU A 555 -5.40 27.59 6.70
N ARG A 556 -6.10 26.51 6.34
CA ARG A 556 -7.26 26.01 7.09
C ARG A 556 -6.85 25.36 8.42
N VAL A 557 -5.67 24.76 8.47
CA VAL A 557 -5.10 24.24 9.72
C VAL A 557 -4.75 25.40 10.66
N MET A 558 -4.11 26.44 10.12
CA MET A 558 -3.80 27.66 10.89
C MET A 558 -5.07 28.37 11.38
N GLU A 559 -6.09 28.49 10.54
CA GLU A 559 -7.42 28.99 10.92
C GLU A 559 -8.00 28.18 12.08
N SER A 560 -7.89 26.85 12.02
CA SER A 560 -8.41 25.97 13.07
C SER A 560 -7.66 26.09 14.40
N ILE A 561 -6.34 26.31 14.36
CA ILE A 561 -5.54 26.62 15.56
C ILE A 561 -6.02 27.93 16.17
N ASN A 562 -6.14 28.99 15.37
CA ASN A 562 -6.60 30.30 15.84
C ASN A 562 -8.03 30.25 16.39
N THR A 563 -8.93 29.53 15.71
CA THR A 563 -10.32 29.33 16.15
C THR A 563 -10.37 28.58 17.47
N ALA A 564 -9.52 27.56 17.66
CA ALA A 564 -9.44 26.82 18.91
C ALA A 564 -8.97 27.71 20.08
N ILE A 565 -7.96 28.55 19.84
CA ILE A 565 -7.50 29.52 20.83
C ILE A 565 -8.62 30.51 21.17
N ALA A 566 -9.28 31.08 20.16
CA ALA A 566 -10.37 32.04 20.35
C ALA A 566 -11.56 31.46 21.11
N LEU A 567 -11.86 30.18 20.89
CA LEU A 567 -12.88 29.47 21.65
C LEU A 567 -12.42 29.12 23.08
N GLY A 568 -11.17 29.37 23.47
CA GLY A 568 -10.67 29.17 24.83
C GLY A 568 -10.20 27.75 25.13
N TYR A 569 -9.79 26.97 24.13
CA TYR A 569 -9.04 25.75 24.38
C TYR A 569 -7.64 26.10 24.92
N ASN A 570 -7.30 25.63 26.12
CA ASN A 570 -6.01 25.94 26.74
C ASN A 570 -5.37 24.71 27.41
N PRO A 571 -4.20 24.24 26.94
CA PRO A 571 -3.54 24.65 25.70
C PRO A 571 -4.17 23.97 24.48
N VAL A 572 -4.14 24.65 23.32
CA VAL A 572 -4.24 23.97 22.03
C VAL A 572 -2.91 23.27 21.76
N LYS A 573 -2.94 21.95 21.59
CA LYS A 573 -1.72 21.17 21.34
C LYS A 573 -1.50 21.05 19.84
N VAL A 574 -0.32 21.43 19.36
CA VAL A 574 0.09 21.25 17.96
C VAL A 574 1.15 20.16 17.91
N ASN A 575 0.85 19.04 17.25
CA ASN A 575 1.79 17.94 17.08
C ASN A 575 2.57 18.13 15.77
N CYS A 576 3.90 18.08 15.84
CA CYS A 576 4.81 18.16 14.70
C CYS A 576 5.75 16.94 14.72
N VAL A 577 5.66 16.08 13.72
CA VAL A 577 6.61 14.96 13.53
C VAL A 577 7.86 15.51 12.85
N VAL A 578 8.99 15.48 13.55
CA VAL A 578 10.25 16.05 13.05
C VAL A 578 11.01 15.01 12.23
N MET A 579 11.39 15.39 11.01
CA MET A 579 12.06 14.57 10.03
C MET A 579 13.28 15.31 9.47
N ARG A 580 14.44 14.67 9.54
CA ARG A 580 15.71 15.22 9.06
C ARG A 580 15.67 15.51 7.56
N GLY A 581 16.17 16.68 7.17
CA GLY A 581 16.24 17.15 5.80
C GLY A 581 14.87 17.56 5.23
N PHE A 582 13.86 17.77 6.09
CA PHE A 582 12.54 18.19 5.67
C PHE A 582 12.01 19.38 6.46
N ASN A 583 11.80 19.21 7.78
CA ASN A 583 11.25 20.23 8.66
C ASN A 583 12.06 20.41 9.95
N ASP A 584 13.23 19.78 10.07
CA ASP A 584 14.10 19.93 11.24
C ASP A 584 14.76 21.32 11.31
N ASP A 585 14.75 22.06 10.21
CA ASP A 585 15.10 23.47 10.10
C ASP A 585 14.04 24.39 10.76
N GLU A 586 12.78 23.97 10.81
CA GLU A 586 11.65 24.81 11.29
C GLU A 586 11.42 24.70 12.82
N ILE A 587 12.24 23.96 13.56
CA ILE A 587 12.05 23.74 15.01
C ILE A 587 11.95 25.09 15.75
N LEU A 588 12.86 26.02 15.48
CA LEU A 588 12.87 27.33 16.14
C LEU A 588 11.68 28.20 15.71
N ASP A 589 11.26 28.12 14.44
CA ASP A 589 10.09 28.85 13.94
C ASP A 589 8.79 28.40 14.63
N PHE A 590 8.64 27.09 14.87
CA PHE A 590 7.53 26.56 15.64
C PHE A 590 7.56 27.05 17.10
N ILE A 591 8.74 27.12 17.72
CA ILE A 591 8.88 27.65 19.08
C ILE A 591 8.49 29.12 19.13
N GLU A 592 8.88 29.90 18.13
CA GLU A 592 8.54 31.32 18.05
C GLU A 592 7.02 31.56 18.04
N LEU A 593 6.23 30.65 17.46
CA LEU A 593 4.76 30.73 17.54
C LEU A 593 4.22 30.71 18.96
N THR A 594 4.95 30.16 19.93
CA THR A 594 4.56 30.12 21.34
C THR A 594 4.77 31.45 22.06
N ARG A 595 5.47 32.42 21.45
CA ARG A 595 5.73 33.72 22.08
C ARG A 595 4.43 34.44 22.43
N GLU A 596 3.55 34.59 21.46
CA GLU A 596 2.31 35.35 21.60
C GLU A 596 1.05 34.48 21.70
N ARG A 597 1.18 33.15 21.49
CA ARG A 597 0.02 32.24 21.42
C ARG A 597 0.06 31.22 22.55
N PRO A 598 -1.07 30.95 23.24
CA PRO A 598 -1.17 29.95 24.31
C PRO A 598 -1.28 28.52 23.73
N ILE A 599 -0.33 28.16 22.88
CA ILE A 599 -0.25 26.84 22.25
C ILE A 599 0.85 26.01 22.88
N ASN A 600 0.69 24.70 22.84
CA ASN A 600 1.72 23.74 23.21
C ASN A 600 2.22 23.04 21.95
N ILE A 601 3.43 23.38 21.50
CA ILE A 601 4.07 22.71 20.37
C ILE A 601 4.71 21.42 20.84
N ARG A 602 4.39 20.30 20.19
CA ARG A 602 4.84 18.96 20.58
C ARG A 602 5.64 18.35 19.45
N PHE A 603 6.96 18.37 19.60
CA PHE A 603 7.89 17.72 18.68
C PHE A 603 7.89 16.22 18.94
N ILE A 604 7.63 15.44 17.90
CA ILE A 604 7.49 13.99 17.96
C ILE A 604 8.60 13.38 17.11
N GLU A 605 9.32 12.43 17.69
CA GLU A 605 10.27 11.62 16.92
C GLU A 605 9.54 10.83 15.82
N PHE A 606 10.11 10.84 14.61
CA PHE A 606 9.63 9.99 13.53
C PHE A 606 9.68 8.51 13.97
N MET A 607 8.66 7.72 13.64
CA MET A 607 8.49 6.33 14.08
C MET A 607 8.25 5.37 12.90
N PRO A 608 8.70 4.10 12.99
CA PRO A 608 8.43 3.08 11.97
C PRO A 608 6.99 2.56 12.03
N PHE A 609 6.30 2.55 10.88
CA PHE A 609 4.98 1.92 10.69
C PHE A 609 4.88 1.30 9.29
N ASP A 610 4.06 0.26 9.15
CA ASP A 610 3.84 -0.39 7.86
C ASP A 610 3.32 0.60 6.82
N GLY A 611 3.91 0.56 5.63
CA GLY A 611 3.60 1.48 4.54
C GLY A 611 4.23 2.88 4.66
N ASN A 612 4.95 3.19 5.75
CA ASN A 612 5.84 4.36 5.79
C ASN A 612 7.26 3.93 5.39
N VAL A 613 7.92 4.70 4.52
CA VAL A 613 9.30 4.42 4.05
C VAL A 613 10.28 4.80 5.17
N TRP A 614 10.19 4.08 6.29
CA TRP A 614 10.97 4.29 7.49
C TRP A 614 12.46 4.27 7.15
N ASN A 615 13.19 5.27 7.64
CA ASN A 615 14.63 5.37 7.49
C ASN A 615 15.20 6.03 8.74
N VAL A 616 16.10 5.32 9.43
CA VAL A 616 16.78 5.81 10.63
C VAL A 616 17.52 7.14 10.36
N LYS A 617 18.02 7.36 9.13
CA LYS A 617 18.65 8.64 8.76
C LYS A 617 17.70 9.83 8.81
N LYS A 618 16.38 9.61 8.73
CA LYS A 618 15.36 10.66 8.85
C LYS A 618 14.97 10.97 10.29
N LEU A 619 15.38 10.15 11.27
CA LEU A 619 15.12 10.41 12.69
C LEU A 619 15.98 11.59 13.16
N VAL A 620 15.35 12.53 13.87
CA VAL A 620 16.03 13.55 14.67
C VAL A 620 15.82 13.18 16.14
N PRO A 621 16.87 12.72 16.85
CA PRO A 621 16.80 12.36 18.26
C PRO A 621 16.35 13.52 19.15
N TYR A 622 15.70 13.18 20.26
CA TYR A 622 15.37 14.13 21.32
C TYR A 622 16.54 15.01 21.75
N SER A 623 17.72 14.42 22.02
CA SER A 623 18.90 15.17 22.44
C SER A 623 19.30 16.21 21.41
N GLU A 624 19.32 15.84 20.13
CA GLU A 624 19.65 16.77 19.04
C GLU A 624 18.62 17.90 18.92
N MET A 625 17.32 17.59 19.03
CA MET A 625 16.30 18.64 19.02
C MET A 625 16.45 19.57 20.22
N LEU A 626 16.69 19.02 21.42
CA LEU A 626 16.87 19.80 22.64
C LEU A 626 18.12 20.69 22.55
N ASP A 627 19.25 20.16 22.07
CA ASP A 627 20.51 20.89 21.93
C ASP A 627 20.35 22.10 21.00
N ARG A 628 19.63 21.93 19.89
CA ARG A 628 19.29 23.04 18.98
C ARG A 628 18.47 24.12 19.68
N VAL A 629 17.50 23.72 20.51
CA VAL A 629 16.64 24.68 21.23
C VAL A 629 17.40 25.39 22.34
N VAL A 630 18.18 24.67 23.14
CA VAL A 630 18.97 25.24 24.26
C VAL A 630 20.02 26.23 23.74
N LYS A 631 20.57 26.00 22.54
CA LYS A 631 21.51 26.93 21.90
C LYS A 631 20.90 28.32 21.65
N GLU A 632 19.64 28.38 21.23
CA GLU A 632 18.92 29.64 20.97
C GLU A 632 18.21 30.18 22.21
N TYR A 633 17.73 29.29 23.08
CA TYR A 633 17.00 29.60 24.30
C TYR A 633 17.69 28.99 25.53
N PRO A 634 18.79 29.57 26.04
CA PRO A 634 19.52 29.05 27.20
C PRO A 634 18.67 28.98 28.48
N ASP A 635 17.66 29.84 28.61
CA ASP A 635 16.75 29.91 29.76
C ASP A 635 15.60 28.89 29.71
N LEU A 636 15.67 27.88 28.83
CA LEU A 636 14.65 26.84 28.70
C LEU A 636 14.49 26.05 30.02
N LYS A 637 13.31 26.12 30.63
CA LYS A 637 13.01 25.47 31.92
C LYS A 637 12.17 24.21 31.72
N ARG A 638 12.64 23.08 32.26
CA ARG A 638 11.87 21.84 32.33
C ARG A 638 10.72 21.99 33.34
N LEU A 639 9.51 21.62 32.93
CA LEU A 639 8.35 21.55 33.81
C LEU A 639 8.24 20.19 34.48
N GLN A 640 7.55 20.14 35.62
CA GLN A 640 7.23 18.90 36.30
C GLN A 640 6.06 18.21 35.59
N ASP A 641 6.31 17.02 35.08
CA ASP A 641 5.35 16.23 34.31
C ASP A 641 4.65 15.20 35.21
N HIS A 642 3.42 14.81 34.87
CA HIS A 642 2.77 13.67 35.54
C HIS A 642 3.50 12.36 35.17
N PRO A 643 3.63 11.37 36.06
CA PRO A 643 4.32 10.11 35.76
C PRO A 643 3.80 9.35 34.53
N THR A 644 2.54 9.58 34.14
CA THR A 644 1.90 8.96 32.98
C THR A 644 2.03 9.77 31.68
N ASP A 645 2.59 10.98 31.75
CA ASP A 645 2.75 11.84 30.58
C ASP A 645 3.85 11.31 29.65
N THR A 646 3.55 11.32 28.36
CA THR A 646 4.52 10.91 27.32
C THR A 646 5.49 12.01 26.93
N ALA A 647 5.08 13.25 27.22
CA ALA A 647 5.74 14.43 26.73
C ALA A 647 6.57 15.03 27.85
N LYS A 648 7.80 15.39 27.51
CA LYS A 648 8.70 16.17 28.34
C LYS A 648 8.36 17.64 28.13
N ASN A 649 7.67 18.30 29.06
CA ASN A 649 7.17 19.66 28.85
C ASN A 649 8.19 20.72 29.29
N PHE A 650 8.37 21.77 28.50
CA PHE A 650 9.28 22.87 28.79
C PHE A 650 8.60 24.23 28.59
N ARG A 651 9.13 25.25 29.26
CA ARG A 651 8.70 26.64 29.13
C ARG A 651 9.91 27.53 28.86
N ILE A 652 9.71 28.53 28.02
CA ILE A 652 10.65 29.62 27.77
C ILE A 652 10.09 30.86 28.47
N GLU A 653 10.95 31.61 29.14
CA GLU A 653 10.55 32.83 29.82
C GLU A 653 10.04 33.88 28.82
N GLY A 654 8.95 34.58 29.15
CA GLY A 654 8.31 35.54 28.25
C GLY A 654 7.41 34.95 27.15
N HIS A 655 7.40 33.63 26.95
CA HIS A 655 6.48 32.98 26.01
C HIS A 655 5.14 32.67 26.67
N CYS A 656 4.02 32.94 25.99
CA CYS A 656 2.68 32.58 26.44
C CYS A 656 2.45 31.05 26.41
N GLY A 657 3.01 30.37 25.41
CA GLY A 657 2.86 28.95 25.17
C GLY A 657 3.94 28.09 25.84
N THR A 658 3.98 26.82 25.43
CA THR A 658 4.96 25.84 25.92
C THR A 658 5.42 24.94 24.79
N ILE A 659 6.54 24.25 25.00
CA ILE A 659 7.05 23.27 24.04
C ILE A 659 7.14 21.90 24.71
N SER A 660 7.10 20.83 23.95
CA SER A 660 7.24 19.48 24.48
C SER A 660 7.89 18.53 23.51
N PHE A 661 8.59 17.55 24.04
CA PHE A 661 9.21 16.49 23.24
C PHE A 661 8.58 15.15 23.57
N ILE A 662 8.18 14.40 22.54
CA ILE A 662 7.69 13.02 22.64
C ILE A 662 8.77 12.09 22.11
N THR A 663 9.45 11.42 23.04
CA THR A 663 10.66 10.63 22.80
C THR A 663 10.34 9.17 22.54
N SER A 664 9.53 8.92 21.51
CA SER A 664 8.95 7.60 21.20
C SER A 664 9.99 6.52 20.90
N MET A 665 11.18 6.89 20.43
CA MET A 665 12.20 5.98 19.93
C MET A 665 13.46 5.97 20.79
N THR A 666 13.96 7.15 21.19
CA THR A 666 15.27 7.28 21.87
C THR A 666 15.17 7.08 23.38
N GLU A 667 14.12 7.61 24.01
CA GLU A 667 13.89 7.54 25.46
C GLU A 667 12.43 7.21 25.74
N HIS A 668 12.06 5.93 25.60
CA HIS A 668 10.67 5.51 25.68
C HIS A 668 10.02 5.74 27.06
N PHE A 669 8.71 5.96 27.07
CA PHE A 669 7.90 6.24 28.28
C PHE A 669 6.99 5.05 28.68
N CYS A 670 7.41 3.82 28.42
CA CYS A 670 6.56 2.64 28.62
C CYS A 670 6.22 2.37 30.10
N ALA A 671 7.12 2.71 31.03
CA ALA A 671 6.94 2.49 32.47
C ALA A 671 5.68 3.19 33.01
N GLY A 672 5.38 4.41 32.54
CA GLY A 672 4.18 5.18 32.91
C GLY A 672 3.00 5.04 31.95
N CYS A 673 3.03 4.09 31.00
CA CYS A 673 2.03 4.04 29.93
C CYS A 673 0.65 3.58 30.44
N ASN A 674 -0.32 4.50 30.45
CA ASN A 674 -1.72 4.25 30.82
C ASN A 674 -2.69 4.14 29.63
N ARG A 675 -2.18 3.91 28.42
CA ARG A 675 -2.95 4.01 27.17
C ARG A 675 -3.42 2.67 26.63
N LEU A 676 -4.67 2.66 26.17
CA LEU A 676 -5.31 1.59 25.42
C LEU A 676 -5.91 2.14 24.11
N ARG A 677 -6.12 1.28 23.11
CA ARG A 677 -6.61 1.67 21.79
C ARG A 677 -7.74 0.77 21.32
N LEU A 678 -8.85 1.37 20.93
CA LEU A 678 -9.93 0.76 20.20
C LEU A 678 -9.86 1.24 18.74
N LEU A 679 -9.71 0.30 17.81
CA LEU A 679 -9.59 0.56 16.38
C LEU A 679 -10.98 0.70 15.73
N ALA A 680 -11.04 1.26 14.53
CA ALA A 680 -12.30 1.57 13.85
C ALA A 680 -13.10 0.32 13.44
N ASP A 681 -12.40 -0.77 13.18
CA ASP A 681 -12.96 -2.11 12.90
C ASP A 681 -13.35 -2.88 14.18
N GLY A 682 -13.12 -2.28 15.35
CA GLY A 682 -13.41 -2.85 16.67
C GLY A 682 -12.39 -3.83 17.19
N ASN A 683 -11.20 -3.87 16.60
CA ASN A 683 -10.04 -4.51 17.24
C ASN A 683 -9.51 -3.66 18.39
N PHE A 684 -9.07 -4.32 19.45
CA PHE A 684 -8.53 -3.72 20.65
C PHE A 684 -7.03 -3.99 20.74
N LYS A 685 -6.26 -2.95 21.05
CA LYS A 685 -4.80 -2.97 21.08
C LYS A 685 -4.29 -2.33 22.37
N VAL A 686 -3.42 -3.05 23.07
CA VAL A 686 -2.84 -2.59 24.35
C VAL A 686 -1.54 -1.82 24.18
N CYS A 687 -0.93 -1.84 22.99
CA CYS A 687 0.29 -1.11 22.65
C CYS A 687 0.18 -0.51 21.25
N LEU A 688 0.85 0.62 20.99
CA LEU A 688 0.94 1.16 19.63
C LEU A 688 1.78 0.26 18.70
N PHE A 689 2.78 -0.43 19.26
CA PHE A 689 3.71 -1.28 18.54
C PHE A 689 3.41 -2.77 18.81
N GLY A 690 3.60 -3.58 17.78
CA GLY A 690 3.42 -5.04 17.82
C GLY A 690 2.11 -5.50 17.17
N PRO A 691 2.02 -6.76 16.73
CA PRO A 691 0.89 -7.25 15.94
C PRO A 691 -0.33 -7.65 16.79
N SER A 692 -0.16 -7.87 18.09
CA SER A 692 -1.20 -8.43 18.95
C SER A 692 -2.41 -7.49 19.08
N GLU A 693 -3.58 -8.00 18.70
CA GLU A 693 -4.88 -7.34 18.73
C GLU A 693 -5.95 -8.36 19.13
N VAL A 694 -7.05 -7.90 19.72
CA VAL A 694 -8.18 -8.74 20.12
C VAL A 694 -9.48 -8.12 19.60
N GLY A 695 -10.31 -8.89 18.90
CA GLY A 695 -11.56 -8.38 18.35
C GLY A 695 -12.64 -8.24 19.44
N LEU A 696 -13.16 -7.02 19.63
CA LEU A 696 -14.32 -6.77 20.50
C LEU A 696 -15.63 -6.65 19.73
N ARG A 697 -15.57 -6.30 18.44
CA ARG A 697 -16.77 -6.15 17.58
C ARG A 697 -17.58 -7.43 17.47
N ASP A 698 -16.93 -8.55 17.17
CA ASP A 698 -17.65 -9.78 16.85
C ASP A 698 -18.33 -10.38 18.10
N PRO A 699 -17.69 -10.46 19.28
CA PRO A 699 -18.38 -10.78 20.53
C PRO A 699 -19.56 -9.84 20.81
N LEU A 700 -19.34 -8.52 20.68
CA LEU A 700 -20.38 -7.52 20.90
C LEU A 700 -21.62 -7.74 20.02
N ARG A 701 -21.42 -8.10 18.74
CA ARG A 701 -22.50 -8.36 17.78
C ARG A 701 -23.18 -9.71 17.97
N ARG A 702 -22.49 -10.69 18.55
CA ARG A 702 -23.09 -11.97 18.97
C ARG A 702 -23.94 -11.86 20.24
N GLY A 703 -24.00 -10.66 20.84
CA GLY A 703 -24.78 -10.43 22.06
C GLY A 703 -24.01 -10.70 23.35
N ALA A 704 -22.66 -10.74 23.31
CA ALA A 704 -21.84 -10.83 24.51
C ALA A 704 -22.25 -9.75 25.52
N ASP A 705 -22.40 -10.15 26.79
CA ASP A 705 -22.71 -9.24 27.87
C ASP A 705 -21.47 -8.43 28.30
N ASP A 706 -21.67 -7.49 29.22
CA ASP A 706 -20.59 -6.62 29.68
C ASP A 706 -19.55 -7.38 30.51
N HIS A 707 -19.89 -8.52 31.11
CA HIS A 707 -18.96 -9.35 31.88
C HIS A 707 -17.99 -10.09 30.94
N GLU A 708 -18.52 -10.74 29.89
CA GLU A 708 -17.71 -11.42 28.87
C GLU A 708 -16.75 -10.46 28.19
N LEU A 709 -17.22 -9.26 27.80
CA LEU A 709 -16.36 -8.23 27.22
C LEU A 709 -15.26 -7.78 28.18
N LYS A 710 -15.57 -7.66 29.49
CA LYS A 710 -14.57 -7.33 30.51
C LYS A 710 -13.49 -8.39 30.63
N GLU A 711 -13.85 -9.67 30.61
CA GLU A 711 -12.88 -10.77 30.64
C GLU A 711 -11.94 -10.74 29.43
N ILE A 712 -12.48 -10.52 28.22
CA ILE A 712 -11.68 -10.41 26.99
C ILE A 712 -10.69 -9.24 27.08
N ILE A 713 -11.15 -8.07 27.54
CA ILE A 713 -10.32 -6.87 27.69
C ILE A 713 -9.25 -7.10 28.77
N GLY A 714 -9.63 -7.64 29.94
CA GLY A 714 -8.72 -7.91 31.05
C GLY A 714 -7.61 -8.89 30.66
N ALA A 715 -7.96 -9.96 29.95
CA ALA A 715 -6.99 -10.90 29.42
C ALA A 715 -6.00 -10.25 28.43
N ALA A 716 -6.48 -9.33 27.59
CA ALA A 716 -5.62 -8.58 26.66
C ALA A 716 -4.70 -7.60 27.41
N VAL A 717 -5.22 -6.87 28.41
CA VAL A 717 -4.48 -5.93 29.25
C VAL A 717 -3.36 -6.64 30.02
N LYS A 718 -3.64 -7.79 30.62
CA LYS A 718 -2.63 -8.61 31.33
C LYS A 718 -1.47 -9.06 30.44
N LYS A 719 -1.68 -9.21 29.13
CA LYS A 719 -0.65 -9.56 28.14
C LYS A 719 0.20 -8.36 27.67
N LYS A 720 -0.10 -7.14 28.12
CA LYS A 720 0.68 -5.94 27.76
C LYS A 720 2.10 -6.07 28.31
N LYS A 721 3.10 -5.96 27.43
CA LYS A 721 4.52 -6.03 27.78
C LYS A 721 4.99 -4.82 28.59
N ALA A 722 6.06 -4.96 29.36
CA ALA A 722 6.66 -3.88 30.14
C ALA A 722 7.07 -2.70 29.24
N SER A 723 7.72 -2.99 28.11
CA SER A 723 8.13 -2.02 27.09
C SER A 723 7.89 -2.56 25.68
N HIS A 724 7.88 -1.66 24.70
CA HIS A 724 7.98 -2.06 23.31
C HIS A 724 9.40 -2.54 22.99
N ALA A 725 9.57 -3.26 21.88
CA ALA A 725 10.87 -3.71 21.42
C ALA A 725 11.79 -2.52 21.06
N GLY A 726 13.09 -2.78 20.87
CA GLY A 726 14.02 -1.75 20.41
C GLY A 726 13.62 -1.21 19.02
N MET A 727 14.08 -0.01 18.68
CA MET A 727 13.74 0.68 17.43
C MET A 727 13.90 -0.21 16.18
N TYR A 728 15.00 -0.96 16.08
CA TYR A 728 15.28 -1.84 14.95
C TYR A 728 14.32 -3.02 14.87
N ASP A 729 13.91 -3.56 16.02
CA ASP A 729 12.97 -4.68 16.08
C ASP A 729 11.55 -4.23 15.75
N ILE A 730 11.15 -3.03 16.20
CA ILE A 730 9.87 -2.44 15.82
C ILE A 730 9.81 -2.29 14.30
N ALA A 731 10.87 -1.79 13.67
CA ALA A 731 10.93 -1.60 12.22
C ALA A 731 10.85 -2.92 11.42
N ARG A 732 11.19 -4.06 12.03
CA ARG A 732 11.10 -5.39 11.41
C ARG A 732 9.79 -6.13 11.71
N THR A 733 9.02 -5.65 12.68
CA THR A 733 7.81 -6.31 13.14
C THR A 733 6.62 -5.79 12.35
N ALA A 734 5.85 -6.69 11.73
CA ALA A 734 4.62 -6.33 11.05
C ALA A 734 3.66 -5.61 12.01
N ASN A 735 3.08 -4.50 11.56
CA ASN A 735 2.12 -3.70 12.31
C ASN A 735 1.06 -3.12 11.37
N ARG A 736 0.00 -2.51 11.89
CA ARG A 736 -0.91 -1.77 11.02
C ARG A 736 -0.29 -0.44 10.57
N PRO A 737 -0.61 0.05 9.36
CA PRO A 737 -0.37 1.44 8.99
C PRO A 737 -0.99 2.41 10.01
N MET A 738 -0.35 3.56 10.22
CA MET A 738 -0.75 4.53 11.25
C MET A 738 -2.23 4.94 11.15
N ILE A 739 -2.73 5.11 9.92
CA ILE A 739 -4.12 5.47 9.63
C ILE A 739 -5.14 4.49 10.21
N HIS A 740 -4.81 3.19 10.32
CA HIS A 740 -5.70 2.18 10.89
C HIS A 740 -5.64 2.13 12.42
N ILE A 741 -4.53 2.58 13.02
CA ILE A 741 -4.32 2.52 14.49
C ILE A 741 -4.90 3.76 15.21
N GLY A 742 -5.15 4.85 14.47
CA GLY A 742 -5.60 6.11 15.05
C GLY A 742 -4.42 6.95 15.57
N GLY A 743 -3.90 7.84 14.73
CA GLY A 743 -2.73 8.70 14.98
C GLY A 743 -2.71 9.43 16.33
#